data_AF-A0AAW5NSU8-F1
#
_entry.id   AF-A0AAW5NSU8-F1
#
_cell.length_a   1.000
_cell.length_b   1.000
_cell.length_c   1.000
_cell.angle_alpha   90.00
_cell.angle_beta   90.00
_cell.angle_gamma   90.00
#
_symmetry.space_group_name_H-M   'P 1'
#
loop_
_entity.id
_entity.type
_entity.pdbx_description
1 polymer ?
#
loop_
_entity_poly.entity_id
_entity_poly.type
_entity_poly.pdbx_seq_one_letter_code
_entity_poly.pdbx_strand_id
1 'polypeptide(L)'
;MKHPHSFLMVSLLLLCCTQTITFAQSTASLTIPESLRGYWQFKTDNVSDWNGPLIGENFVENFYTVFYVEQMEQEADGSYFFHLRNQKGDTTEFRITPVFNDTAILWYKGWKEPRNCIRKQVPDHTELLTPTTLPDILYRKWVKGLTGKVIYEFTRDGKMLYDGKTWDILSAGYFLNKEYRLLAKSGELYKLVYLSFPLTGTLKVASELQNETVTPMASHPEVYPITGCWINKATGDWTIGFFEHFAVYQCQFWDYESIRTQKNKTTVSLKNGTERLTVKLEREEGKDSCSLAIGKGKSQPYFLCNHYCIPDYPSPDHTPYIDNGYHTDSVTLVGYLRNLPSDRPFEVTVPDMVTQNEEKYYTDIDSLGRFIIRFPVLNTHNVFIDWGRTTICSTVEPGETYFLYVDYNERKRFFMGDKARALNELVSYEELREYIDYDEGKEMSNLDYLHKTQEITRHKSEYREKILREHPLLSNKYRYYTENQIRYGAAYGLMQRRFSVDRNKQEQLEKGFMAYVDSAFYPNPVQPYTLLRDYSSFMRDYTGYIDDILPPSNPNVNLTPQELERIYSEFDAKGKIKLTQEEKNALRNFCVYQDKVNELQASKADSLEVIAYTEKLKPIIETVQQLVNKDNLLTNYVQEQLAKNSANRKLSIIDSLQMDTNLREILKTQYYYEMLQNRHNELPHTLIEQYKKEVSNPSLQVYILSQQQKYEKLSNKTIEHPESLMPNEPLAEITDGEQLFRKIIEPYKGKVIYLDVWGTWCGPCKNMMQYAKASKKLFAGKDVIFLYLCNHSSDKSWKNIIKEYGLASKSAVHYNLPDQQQDAIEKYLDVHSFPTYMLIDKEGNIVNRKAPRPYMSDDLLNAVYKLLEK
;
A
#
# COMPACT_ATOMS: atom_id res chain seq x y z
N MET A 1 -21.32 -1.47 -55.26
CA MET A 1 -21.97 -0.32 -55.94
C MET A 1 -20.89 0.45 -56.68
N LYS A 2 -21.10 0.53 -58.00
CA LYS A 2 -20.46 1.29 -59.09
C LYS A 2 -19.31 2.30 -58.78
N HIS A 3 -18.16 1.98 -59.38
CA HIS A 3 -17.10 2.79 -60.05
C HIS A 3 -17.51 4.19 -60.63
N PRO A 4 -16.60 4.95 -61.29
CA PRO A 4 -15.22 5.41 -60.98
C PRO A 4 -14.99 6.88 -61.46
N HIS A 5 -13.74 7.39 -61.46
CA HIS A 5 -13.08 8.23 -62.50
C HIS A 5 -11.84 8.91 -61.90
N SER A 6 -10.75 9.25 -62.59
CA SER A 6 -9.97 8.74 -63.72
C SER A 6 -8.72 9.64 -63.79
N PHE A 7 -7.60 9.06 -64.20
CA PHE A 7 -6.26 9.63 -64.41
C PHE A 7 -6.14 10.94 -65.24
N LEU A 8 -4.91 11.51 -65.19
CA LEU A 8 -4.26 12.61 -65.97
C LEU A 8 -4.24 13.96 -65.22
N MET A 9 -3.14 14.70 -65.03
CA MET A 9 -1.84 14.82 -65.71
C MET A 9 -0.81 15.39 -64.71
N VAL A 10 0.34 14.74 -64.51
CA VAL A 10 1.68 15.20 -64.90
C VAL A 10 1.64 16.46 -65.77
N SER A 11 1.85 17.66 -65.18
CA SER A 11 2.42 18.88 -65.80
C SER A 11 2.27 20.15 -64.94
N LEU A 12 2.62 20.15 -63.63
CA LEU A 12 2.61 21.42 -62.87
C LEU A 12 3.46 21.44 -61.57
N LEU A 13 4.66 20.84 -61.59
CA LEU A 13 5.62 20.94 -60.48
C LEU A 13 7.06 21.25 -60.95
N LEU A 14 7.20 21.89 -62.11
CA LEU A 14 8.47 22.34 -62.68
C LEU A 14 8.26 23.70 -63.37
N LEU A 15 8.17 24.77 -62.57
CA LEU A 15 8.45 26.17 -62.96
C LEU A 15 8.16 27.07 -61.75
N CYS A 16 9.10 27.12 -60.81
CA CYS A 16 9.32 28.25 -59.89
C CYS A 16 10.71 28.10 -59.26
N CYS A 17 11.74 28.05 -60.11
CA CYS A 17 13.08 28.49 -59.74
C CYS A 17 13.34 29.77 -60.53
N THR A 18 13.42 30.91 -59.85
CA THR A 18 14.47 31.94 -59.97
C THR A 18 14.01 33.23 -59.30
N GLN A 19 14.14 33.29 -57.97
CA GLN A 19 14.73 34.45 -57.33
C GLN A 19 15.47 33.95 -56.10
N THR A 20 16.70 33.50 -56.37
CA THR A 20 17.78 33.50 -55.41
C THR A 20 17.91 34.91 -54.84
N ILE A 21 17.32 35.16 -53.67
CA ILE A 21 17.90 36.15 -52.76
C ILE A 21 19.01 35.38 -52.04
N THR A 22 20.20 35.46 -52.62
CA THR A 22 21.45 35.26 -51.92
C THR A 22 21.50 36.31 -50.81
N PHE A 23 20.94 36.00 -49.64
CA PHE A 23 21.48 36.60 -48.43
C PHE A 23 22.84 35.96 -48.27
N ALA A 24 23.87 36.73 -48.65
CA ALA A 24 25.20 36.50 -48.14
C ALA A 24 25.05 36.33 -46.62
N GLN A 25 25.35 35.15 -46.10
CA GLN A 25 25.68 34.99 -44.69
C GLN A 25 26.88 35.91 -44.47
N SER A 26 26.64 37.14 -44.01
CA SER A 26 27.67 37.89 -43.35
C SER A 26 27.98 37.11 -42.08
N THR A 27 29.07 36.36 -42.11
CA THR A 27 29.71 35.74 -40.95
C THR A 27 30.35 36.83 -40.08
N ALA A 28 29.54 37.79 -39.64
CA ALA A 28 29.86 38.76 -38.60
C ALA A 28 28.75 38.64 -37.56
N SER A 29 29.02 37.97 -36.45
CA SER A 29 28.12 37.92 -35.31
C SER A 29 27.83 39.35 -34.85
N LEU A 30 26.56 39.78 -34.89
CA LEU A 30 26.15 41.06 -34.30
C LEU A 30 26.41 41.01 -32.80
N THR A 31 27.35 41.84 -32.34
CA THR A 31 27.76 41.89 -30.94
C THR A 31 26.82 42.81 -30.16
N ILE A 32 26.14 42.29 -29.14
CA ILE A 32 25.29 43.04 -28.22
C ILE A 32 26.18 43.99 -27.38
N PRO A 33 25.78 45.26 -27.18
CA PRO A 33 26.51 46.20 -26.33
C PRO A 33 26.80 45.63 -24.94
N GLU A 34 28.03 45.83 -24.45
CA GLU A 34 28.46 45.34 -23.13
C GLU A 34 27.56 45.86 -21.99
N SER A 35 27.07 47.09 -22.13
CA SER A 35 26.13 47.73 -21.20
C SER A 35 24.78 47.01 -21.05
N LEU A 36 24.43 46.08 -21.94
CA LEU A 36 23.20 45.29 -21.87
C LEU A 36 23.45 43.83 -21.41
N ARG A 37 24.70 43.38 -21.41
CA ARG A 37 25.05 41.99 -21.07
C ARG A 37 24.88 41.74 -19.58
N GLY A 38 24.57 40.49 -19.22
CA GLY A 38 24.38 40.04 -17.85
C GLY A 38 23.01 39.42 -17.59
N TYR A 39 22.78 39.06 -16.33
CA TYR A 39 21.53 38.46 -15.88
C TYR A 39 20.53 39.54 -15.52
N TRP A 40 19.37 39.54 -16.16
CA TRP A 40 18.28 40.47 -15.87
C TRP A 40 17.14 39.71 -15.19
N GLN A 41 16.70 40.17 -14.01
CA GLN A 41 15.69 39.46 -13.23
C GLN A 41 14.48 40.33 -12.89
N PHE A 42 13.28 39.76 -13.00
CA PHE A 42 12.01 40.30 -12.53
C PHE A 42 11.50 39.49 -11.33
N LYS A 43 10.56 40.05 -10.57
CA LYS A 43 9.97 39.39 -9.40
C LYS A 43 9.03 38.24 -9.80
N THR A 44 9.14 37.11 -9.13
CA THR A 44 8.26 35.93 -9.24
C THR A 44 7.62 35.60 -7.89
N ASP A 45 6.51 34.86 -7.89
CA ASP A 45 5.83 34.41 -6.66
C ASP A 45 6.51 33.16 -6.06
N ASN A 46 7.14 32.33 -6.89
CA ASN A 46 7.91 31.16 -6.47
C ASN A 46 9.40 31.34 -6.79
N VAL A 47 10.26 30.99 -5.83
CA VAL A 47 11.72 31.10 -5.93
C VAL A 47 12.34 30.14 -6.96
N SER A 48 11.60 29.11 -7.37
CA SER A 48 12.03 28.12 -8.37
C SER A 48 11.55 28.42 -9.80
N ASP A 49 10.84 29.52 -10.00
CA ASP A 49 10.37 29.94 -11.33
C ASP A 49 11.45 30.67 -12.11
N TRP A 50 11.44 30.51 -13.44
CA TRP A 50 12.33 31.28 -14.31
C TRP A 50 12.01 32.77 -14.16
N ASN A 51 13.02 33.54 -13.77
CA ASN A 51 12.85 34.92 -13.34
C ASN A 51 13.57 35.95 -14.22
N GLY A 52 14.09 35.53 -15.39
CA GLY A 52 14.56 36.46 -16.42
C GLY A 52 15.78 35.96 -17.21
N PRO A 53 16.19 36.72 -18.25
CA PRO A 53 17.17 36.25 -19.23
C PRO A 53 18.63 36.51 -18.85
N LEU A 54 19.52 35.66 -19.39
CA LEU A 54 20.93 36.00 -19.58
C LEU A 54 21.12 36.61 -20.97
N ILE A 55 21.63 37.83 -21.04
CA ILE A 55 22.06 38.47 -22.28
C ILE A 55 23.57 38.30 -22.43
N GLY A 56 23.99 37.59 -23.47
CA GLY A 56 25.39 37.29 -23.78
C GLY A 56 25.97 38.22 -24.85
N GLU A 57 27.11 37.83 -25.42
CA GLU A 57 27.83 38.63 -26.41
C GLU A 57 27.08 38.76 -27.75
N ASN A 58 26.43 37.69 -28.20
CA ASN A 58 25.69 37.64 -29.46
C ASN A 58 24.39 36.81 -29.32
N PHE A 59 23.97 36.51 -28.09
CA PHE A 59 22.82 35.66 -27.79
C PHE A 59 22.00 36.20 -26.61
N VAL A 60 20.73 35.76 -26.53
CA VAL A 60 19.82 35.99 -25.41
C VAL A 60 19.22 34.64 -24.99
N GLU A 61 19.31 34.32 -23.70
CA GLU A 61 18.58 33.20 -23.09
C GLU A 61 17.13 33.61 -22.86
N ASN A 62 16.18 32.85 -23.39
CA ASN A 62 14.76 33.03 -23.13
C ASN A 62 14.09 31.68 -22.88
N PHE A 63 13.35 31.54 -21.77
CA PHE A 63 12.69 30.30 -21.36
C PHE A 63 13.54 29.04 -21.59
N TYR A 64 14.71 28.98 -20.94
CA TYR A 64 15.64 27.84 -21.01
C TYR A 64 16.23 27.55 -22.41
N THR A 65 16.14 28.50 -23.35
CA THR A 65 16.60 28.36 -24.74
C THR A 65 17.51 29.52 -25.14
N VAL A 66 18.59 29.22 -25.86
CA VAL A 66 19.50 30.23 -26.41
C VAL A 66 19.03 30.66 -27.80
N PHE A 67 18.86 31.96 -28.01
CA PHE A 67 18.62 32.54 -29.32
C PHE A 67 19.74 33.51 -29.70
N TYR A 68 20.17 33.47 -30.96
CA TYR A 68 21.21 34.32 -31.52
C TYR A 68 20.60 35.57 -32.14
N VAL A 69 21.33 36.67 -32.10
CA VAL A 69 20.91 37.93 -32.72
C VAL A 69 21.06 37.83 -34.23
N GLU A 70 19.94 37.86 -34.95
CA GLU A 70 19.91 37.94 -36.42
C GLU A 70 19.88 39.39 -36.88
N GLN A 71 19.10 40.23 -36.18
CA GLN A 71 19.05 41.68 -36.39
C GLN A 71 18.91 42.39 -35.05
N MET A 72 19.52 43.56 -34.93
CA MET A 72 19.46 44.44 -33.76
C MET A 72 19.28 45.88 -34.23
N GLU A 73 18.24 46.53 -33.73
CA GLU A 73 17.93 47.93 -34.04
C GLU A 73 17.89 48.72 -32.73
N GLN A 74 18.52 49.90 -32.73
CA GLN A 74 18.40 50.85 -31.64
C GLN A 74 17.34 51.89 -32.01
N GLU A 75 16.31 52.00 -31.19
CA GLU A 75 15.24 52.97 -31.37
C GLU A 75 15.64 54.35 -30.83
N ALA A 76 14.92 55.39 -31.28
CA ALA A 76 15.18 56.77 -30.89
C ALA A 76 15.00 57.04 -29.38
N ASP A 77 14.25 56.18 -28.68
CA ASP A 77 14.07 56.21 -27.22
C ASP A 77 15.22 55.55 -26.44
N GLY A 78 16.25 55.07 -27.14
CA GLY A 78 17.39 54.37 -26.56
C GLY A 78 17.15 52.88 -26.27
N SER A 79 15.97 52.35 -26.60
CA SER A 79 15.68 50.92 -26.49
C SER A 79 16.33 50.12 -27.62
N TYR A 80 16.58 48.84 -27.35
CA TYR A 80 17.11 47.91 -28.34
C TYR A 80 16.05 46.85 -28.64
N PHE A 81 15.77 46.68 -29.93
CA PHE A 81 14.89 45.65 -30.44
C PHE A 81 15.71 44.59 -31.17
N PHE A 82 15.48 43.33 -30.83
CA PHE A 82 16.23 42.19 -31.36
C PHE A 82 15.29 41.23 -32.08
N HIS A 83 15.64 40.88 -33.32
CA HIS A 83 15.14 39.69 -33.97
C HIS A 83 16.12 38.55 -33.68
N LEU A 84 15.61 37.53 -33.01
CA LEU A 84 16.38 36.44 -32.46
C LEU A 84 16.02 35.13 -33.16
N ARG A 85 17.01 34.27 -33.39
CA ARG A 85 16.82 32.94 -34.00
C ARG A 85 17.61 31.87 -33.26
N ASN A 86 17.02 30.72 -32.97
CA ASN A 86 17.73 29.58 -32.37
C ASN A 86 18.36 28.66 -33.44
N GLN A 87 19.10 27.64 -33.02
CA GLN A 87 19.75 26.71 -33.96
C GLN A 87 18.78 25.83 -34.76
N LYS A 88 17.53 25.68 -34.29
CA LYS A 88 16.46 24.95 -34.99
C LYS A 88 15.74 25.79 -36.05
N GLY A 89 16.04 27.09 -36.09
CA GLY A 89 15.44 28.04 -37.01
C GLY A 89 14.22 28.77 -36.46
N ASP A 90 13.81 28.50 -35.22
CA ASP A 90 12.70 29.22 -34.56
C ASP A 90 13.11 30.66 -34.30
N THR A 91 12.19 31.59 -34.53
CA THR A 91 12.42 33.02 -34.35
C THR A 91 11.59 33.58 -33.20
N THR A 92 12.13 34.59 -32.53
CA THR A 92 11.42 35.37 -31.51
C THR A 92 11.88 36.82 -31.53
N GLU A 93 11.15 37.69 -30.84
CA GLU A 93 11.49 39.11 -30.69
C GLU A 93 11.69 39.43 -29.22
N PHE A 94 12.67 40.28 -28.95
CA PHE A 94 13.04 40.73 -27.63
C PHE A 94 13.29 42.23 -27.65
N ARG A 95 12.78 42.95 -26.65
CA ARG A 95 13.05 44.37 -26.45
C ARG A 95 13.61 44.60 -25.06
N ILE A 96 14.66 45.41 -24.97
CA ILE A 96 15.19 45.95 -23.72
C ILE A 96 15.18 47.47 -23.81
N THR A 97 14.53 48.11 -22.84
CA THR A 97 14.53 49.56 -22.67
C THR A 97 15.30 49.88 -21.39
N PRO A 98 16.58 50.30 -21.48
CA PRO A 98 17.34 50.73 -20.32
C PRO A 98 16.67 51.91 -19.62
N VAL A 99 16.51 51.83 -18.30
CA VAL A 99 15.91 52.92 -17.49
C VAL A 99 17.00 53.67 -16.73
N PHE A 100 17.80 52.95 -15.94
CA PHE A 100 18.91 53.53 -15.16
C PHE A 100 19.92 52.47 -14.73
N ASN A 101 21.22 52.64 -15.05
CA ASN A 101 22.35 51.75 -14.77
C ASN A 101 22.07 50.23 -14.90
N ASP A 102 21.52 49.62 -13.85
CA ASP A 102 21.21 48.19 -13.72
C ASP A 102 19.70 47.90 -13.74
N THR A 103 18.88 48.79 -14.30
CA THR A 103 17.43 48.62 -14.42
C THR A 103 16.97 48.81 -15.85
N ALA A 104 16.08 47.93 -16.31
CA ALA A 104 15.53 47.96 -17.64
C ALA A 104 14.11 47.39 -17.66
N ILE A 105 13.32 47.82 -18.64
CA ILE A 105 12.03 47.22 -18.96
C ILE A 105 12.26 46.21 -20.08
N LEU A 106 11.92 44.95 -19.83
CA LEU A 106 12.05 43.86 -20.79
C LEU A 106 10.70 43.46 -21.35
N TRP A 107 10.66 43.14 -22.63
CA TRP A 107 9.51 42.52 -23.28
C TRP A 107 9.96 41.42 -24.24
N TYR A 108 9.20 40.34 -24.30
CA TYR A 108 9.38 39.25 -25.24
C TYR A 108 8.10 39.03 -26.03
N LYS A 109 8.26 38.57 -27.28
CA LYS A 109 7.14 38.11 -28.10
C LYS A 109 6.34 37.02 -27.37
N GLY A 110 5.08 37.31 -27.08
CA GLY A 110 4.18 36.44 -26.31
C GLY A 110 3.90 36.89 -24.87
N TRP A 111 4.62 37.88 -24.34
CA TRP A 111 4.25 38.51 -23.07
C TRP A 111 3.12 39.51 -23.29
N LYS A 112 2.11 39.45 -22.41
CA LYS A 112 1.01 40.44 -22.39
C LYS A 112 1.52 41.84 -22.05
N GLU A 113 2.41 41.93 -21.06
CA GLU A 113 2.94 43.19 -20.55
C GLU A 113 4.46 43.11 -20.37
N PRO A 114 5.20 44.21 -20.62
CA PRO A 114 6.63 44.32 -20.27
C PRO A 114 6.87 44.17 -18.75
N ARG A 115 8.07 43.73 -18.37
CA ARG A 115 8.46 43.55 -16.96
C ARG A 115 9.64 44.42 -16.58
N ASN A 116 9.56 45.03 -15.40
CA ASN A 116 10.68 45.71 -14.77
C ASN A 116 11.72 44.69 -14.30
N CYS A 117 12.95 44.83 -14.78
CA CYS A 117 14.04 43.91 -14.50
C CYS A 117 15.25 44.64 -13.90
N ILE A 118 15.97 43.96 -13.03
CA ILE A 118 17.21 44.42 -12.41
C ILE A 118 18.35 43.54 -12.90
N ARG A 119 19.45 44.15 -13.35
CA ARG A 119 20.67 43.44 -13.70
C ARG A 119 21.41 43.00 -12.45
N LYS A 120 21.83 41.74 -12.43
CA LYS A 120 22.53 41.11 -11.30
C LYS A 120 23.84 40.48 -11.77
N GLN A 121 24.88 40.59 -10.94
CA GLN A 121 26.11 39.84 -11.14
C GLN A 121 25.93 38.36 -10.78
N VAL A 122 25.26 38.10 -9.65
CA VAL A 122 24.84 36.77 -9.22
C VAL A 122 23.31 36.74 -9.24
N PRO A 123 22.69 35.87 -10.05
CA PRO A 123 21.24 35.74 -10.07
C PRO A 123 20.69 35.35 -8.69
N ASP A 124 19.52 35.87 -8.33
CA ASP A 124 18.83 35.51 -7.10
C ASP A 124 18.61 33.98 -7.04
N HIS A 125 18.74 33.40 -5.84
CA HIS A 125 18.65 31.95 -5.58
C HIS A 125 19.61 31.08 -6.41
N THR A 126 20.80 31.61 -6.72
CA THR A 126 21.84 30.89 -7.47
C THR A 126 23.15 30.83 -6.71
N GLU A 127 23.73 29.64 -6.60
CA GLU A 127 25.11 29.44 -6.18
C GLU A 127 26.00 29.36 -7.43
N LEU A 128 26.98 30.25 -7.56
CA LEU A 128 27.95 30.18 -8.67
C LEU A 128 28.94 29.04 -8.44
N LEU A 129 29.16 28.24 -9.48
CA LEU A 129 30.05 27.09 -9.46
C LEU A 129 31.10 27.20 -10.57
N THR A 130 32.13 26.38 -10.46
CA THR A 130 33.18 26.22 -11.45
C THR A 130 33.25 24.75 -11.87
N PRO A 131 33.95 24.43 -12.97
CA PRO A 131 34.27 23.04 -13.33
C PRO A 131 35.06 22.24 -12.29
N THR A 132 35.49 22.84 -11.18
CA THR A 132 36.13 22.11 -10.07
C THR A 132 35.22 21.94 -8.85
N THR A 133 34.15 22.74 -8.76
CA THR A 133 33.19 22.71 -7.65
C THR A 133 31.84 22.09 -8.03
N LEU A 134 31.62 21.81 -9.32
CA LEU A 134 30.49 20.99 -9.77
C LEU A 134 30.60 19.56 -9.20
N PRO A 135 29.45 18.88 -8.94
CA PRO A 135 29.43 17.55 -8.33
C PRO A 135 30.31 16.53 -9.04
N ASP A 136 31.08 15.75 -8.27
CA ASP A 136 31.99 14.73 -8.80
C ASP A 136 31.31 13.68 -9.68
N ILE A 137 30.02 13.41 -9.43
CA ILE A 137 29.23 12.47 -10.22
C ILE A 137 29.11 12.89 -11.69
N LEU A 138 29.21 14.19 -12.02
CA LEU A 138 29.09 14.70 -13.39
C LEU A 138 30.25 14.27 -14.29
N TYR A 139 31.46 14.16 -13.76
CA TYR A 139 32.69 13.91 -14.55
C TYR A 139 32.80 12.44 -14.97
N ARG A 140 31.87 12.01 -15.80
CA ARG A 140 31.72 10.67 -16.34
C ARG A 140 31.32 10.76 -17.80
N LYS A 141 31.51 9.65 -18.51
CA LYS A 141 30.83 9.42 -19.78
C LYS A 141 29.41 9.00 -19.49
N TRP A 142 28.45 9.62 -20.16
CA TRP A 142 27.02 9.39 -20.00
C TRP A 142 26.45 8.80 -21.27
N VAL A 143 25.76 7.68 -21.14
CA VAL A 143 25.19 6.91 -22.25
C VAL A 143 23.66 6.90 -22.18
N LYS A 144 23.02 6.60 -23.31
CA LYS A 144 21.57 6.43 -23.38
C LYS A 144 21.21 4.97 -23.62
N GLY A 145 20.43 4.40 -22.69
CA GLY A 145 19.99 3.01 -22.74
C GLY A 145 21.15 2.01 -22.80
N LEU A 146 20.93 0.88 -23.48
CA LEU A 146 21.90 -0.21 -23.60
C LEU A 146 22.84 -0.12 -24.80
N THR A 147 22.85 1.03 -25.49
CA THR A 147 23.62 1.18 -26.74
C THR A 147 25.12 1.33 -26.53
N GLY A 148 25.54 1.76 -25.33
CA GLY A 148 26.92 2.16 -25.06
C GLY A 148 27.36 3.45 -25.78
N LYS A 149 26.47 4.09 -26.55
CA LYS A 149 26.76 5.35 -27.23
C LYS A 149 26.85 6.46 -26.19
N VAL A 150 28.04 7.04 -26.06
CA VAL A 150 28.27 8.23 -25.24
C VAL A 150 27.51 9.40 -25.86
N ILE A 151 26.61 9.99 -25.07
CA ILE A 151 25.85 11.18 -25.46
C ILE A 151 26.52 12.43 -24.89
N TYR A 152 26.91 12.38 -23.61
CA TYR A 152 27.60 13.48 -22.93
C TYR A 152 28.87 12.97 -22.26
N GLU A 153 29.92 13.77 -22.25
CA GLU A 153 31.09 13.57 -21.38
C GLU A 153 31.48 14.91 -20.79
N PHE A 154 31.59 14.98 -19.46
CA PHE A 154 32.03 16.18 -18.75
C PHE A 154 33.42 15.92 -18.19
N THR A 155 34.32 16.88 -18.38
CA THR A 155 35.72 16.76 -17.97
C THR A 155 36.08 17.84 -16.95
N ARG A 156 37.03 17.52 -16.05
CA ARG A 156 37.42 18.42 -14.94
C ARG A 156 38.11 19.70 -15.40
N ASP A 157 38.63 19.74 -16.64
CA ASP A 157 39.16 20.94 -17.27
C ASP A 157 38.06 21.87 -17.82
N GLY A 158 36.79 21.59 -17.52
CA GLY A 158 35.67 22.47 -17.88
C GLY A 158 35.19 22.32 -19.30
N LYS A 159 35.26 21.11 -19.85
CA LYS A 159 34.71 20.81 -21.19
C LYS A 159 33.53 19.86 -21.09
N MET A 160 32.60 20.03 -22.02
CA MET A 160 31.48 19.13 -22.27
C MET A 160 31.58 18.64 -23.72
N LEU A 161 31.68 17.34 -23.91
CA LEU A 161 31.58 16.74 -25.24
C LEU A 161 30.13 16.34 -25.49
N TYR A 162 29.57 16.81 -26.59
CA TYR A 162 28.20 16.54 -27.01
C TYR A 162 28.08 16.70 -28.52
N ASP A 163 27.37 15.77 -29.16
CA ASP A 163 27.12 15.75 -30.61
C ASP A 163 28.40 15.85 -31.46
N GLY A 164 29.44 15.12 -31.05
CA GLY A 164 30.75 15.10 -31.73
C GLY A 164 31.56 16.40 -31.63
N LYS A 165 31.08 17.40 -30.86
CA LYS A 165 31.75 18.68 -30.63
C LYS A 165 32.23 18.79 -29.19
N THR A 166 33.29 19.55 -28.99
CA THR A 166 33.79 19.94 -27.66
C THR A 166 33.27 21.34 -27.35
N TRP A 167 32.60 21.49 -26.21
CA TRP A 167 32.06 22.75 -25.73
C TRP A 167 32.80 23.17 -24.46
N ASP A 168 33.38 24.35 -24.44
CA ASP A 168 34.01 24.93 -23.24
C ASP A 168 32.91 25.48 -22.32
N ILE A 169 32.89 25.03 -21.07
CA ILE A 169 31.95 25.49 -20.03
C ILE A 169 32.41 26.86 -19.55
N LEU A 170 31.70 27.90 -19.96
CA LEU A 170 32.02 29.29 -19.63
C LEU A 170 31.53 29.68 -18.23
N SER A 171 30.38 29.14 -17.83
CA SER A 171 29.84 29.35 -16.48
C SER A 171 29.00 28.16 -16.02
N ALA A 172 29.01 27.95 -14.71
CA ALA A 172 28.22 26.93 -14.03
C ALA A 172 27.58 27.52 -12.77
N GLY A 173 26.45 26.97 -12.35
CA GLY A 173 25.85 27.34 -11.07
C GLY A 173 24.70 26.42 -10.70
N TYR A 174 24.41 26.31 -9.41
CA TYR A 174 23.18 25.69 -8.92
C TYR A 174 22.09 26.76 -8.92
N PHE A 175 21.20 26.67 -9.91
CA PHE A 175 20.26 27.72 -10.30
C PHE A 175 18.88 27.49 -9.67
N LEU A 176 18.27 28.57 -9.16
CA LEU A 176 16.92 28.60 -8.58
C LEU A 176 16.68 27.53 -7.49
N ASN A 177 17.73 27.14 -6.77
CA ASN A 177 17.77 26.05 -5.80
C ASN A 177 17.19 24.72 -6.31
N LYS A 178 17.34 24.43 -7.62
CA LYS A 178 16.66 23.30 -8.26
C LYS A 178 17.60 22.45 -9.11
N GLU A 179 18.40 23.05 -9.97
CA GLU A 179 19.17 22.33 -10.98
C GLU A 179 20.49 23.03 -11.30
N TYR A 180 21.47 22.27 -11.79
CA TYR A 180 22.73 22.85 -12.24
C TYR A 180 22.57 23.40 -13.65
N ARG A 181 22.96 24.64 -13.89
CA ARG A 181 22.92 25.31 -15.19
C ARG A 181 24.34 25.51 -15.70
N LEU A 182 24.62 25.07 -16.92
CA LEU A 182 25.89 25.23 -17.62
C LEU A 182 25.68 26.04 -18.90
N LEU A 183 26.44 27.12 -19.06
CA LEU A 183 26.59 27.81 -20.35
C LEU A 183 27.88 27.31 -21.01
N ALA A 184 27.76 26.72 -22.20
CA ALA A 184 28.89 26.15 -22.91
C ALA A 184 29.03 26.76 -24.32
N LYS A 185 30.26 26.88 -24.83
CA LYS A 185 30.59 27.50 -26.12
C LYS A 185 31.43 26.56 -26.99
N SER A 186 31.14 26.50 -28.29
CA SER A 186 31.92 25.76 -29.30
C SER A 186 32.02 26.61 -30.57
N GLY A 187 33.15 27.27 -30.79
CA GLY A 187 33.27 28.28 -31.85
C GLY A 187 32.34 29.47 -31.55
N GLU A 188 31.53 29.89 -32.52
CA GLU A 188 30.53 30.97 -32.34
C GLU A 188 29.20 30.51 -31.73
N LEU A 189 29.07 29.21 -31.43
CA LEU A 189 27.84 28.62 -30.92
C LEU A 189 27.86 28.56 -29.39
N TYR A 190 26.75 28.95 -28.79
CA TYR A 190 26.44 28.81 -27.36
C TYR A 190 25.32 27.78 -27.16
N LYS A 191 25.43 27.02 -26.07
CA LYS A 191 24.40 26.08 -25.64
C LYS A 191 24.20 26.20 -24.13
N LEU A 192 22.94 26.10 -23.71
CA LEU A 192 22.56 26.13 -22.32
C LEU A 192 22.03 24.76 -21.91
N VAL A 193 22.62 24.21 -20.86
CA VAL A 193 22.34 22.85 -20.40
C VAL A 193 21.97 22.89 -18.93
N TYR A 194 20.84 22.27 -18.61
CA TYR A 194 20.36 22.12 -17.25
C TYR A 194 20.45 20.67 -16.83
N LEU A 195 20.97 20.43 -15.64
CA LEU A 195 21.34 19.12 -15.14
C LEU A 195 20.70 18.89 -13.78
N SER A 196 20.02 17.76 -13.64
CA SER A 196 19.44 17.33 -12.36
C SER A 196 19.65 15.83 -12.15
N PHE A 197 19.68 15.43 -10.88
CA PHE A 197 19.83 14.04 -10.45
C PHE A 197 18.54 13.61 -9.77
N PRO A 198 17.46 13.34 -10.54
CA PRO A 198 16.17 13.00 -9.95
C PRO A 198 16.23 11.67 -9.17
N LEU A 199 17.17 10.80 -9.51
CA LEU A 199 17.39 9.49 -8.88
C LEU A 199 18.89 9.20 -8.84
N THR A 200 19.32 8.43 -7.84
CA THR A 200 20.71 8.01 -7.66
C THR A 200 21.25 7.35 -8.92
N GLY A 201 22.36 7.88 -9.46
CA GLY A 201 23.02 7.31 -10.63
C GLY A 201 22.41 7.67 -12.00
N THR A 202 21.40 8.53 -12.07
CA THR A 202 20.84 9.03 -13.34
C THR A 202 21.07 10.53 -13.48
N LEU A 203 21.35 10.98 -14.70
CA LEU A 203 21.45 12.40 -15.03
C LEU A 203 20.33 12.76 -15.99
N LYS A 204 19.48 13.69 -15.57
CA LYS A 204 18.53 14.34 -16.47
C LYS A 204 19.19 15.59 -17.04
N VAL A 205 19.27 15.63 -18.35
CA VAL A 205 19.83 16.74 -19.14
C VAL A 205 18.68 17.41 -19.88
N ALA A 206 18.48 18.71 -19.63
CA ALA A 206 17.55 19.53 -20.37
C ALA A 206 18.31 20.58 -21.18
N SER A 207 18.03 20.67 -22.49
CA SER A 207 18.64 21.64 -23.40
C SER A 207 17.62 22.01 -24.47
N GLU A 208 17.39 23.31 -24.72
CA GLU A 208 16.51 23.80 -25.79
C GLU A 208 15.12 23.11 -25.78
N LEU A 209 14.52 23.00 -24.59
CA LEU A 209 13.22 22.35 -24.31
C LEU A 209 13.17 20.83 -24.54
N GLN A 210 14.27 20.18 -24.90
CA GLN A 210 14.39 18.73 -24.94
C GLN A 210 14.89 18.22 -23.59
N ASN A 211 14.28 17.12 -23.11
CA ASN A 211 14.71 16.43 -21.90
C ASN A 211 15.22 15.05 -22.27
N GLU A 212 16.40 14.71 -21.77
CA GLU A 212 16.98 13.39 -21.90
C GLU A 212 17.39 12.86 -20.53
N THR A 213 17.22 11.56 -20.31
CA THR A 213 17.77 10.85 -19.17
C THR A 213 18.90 9.96 -19.65
N VAL A 214 20.07 10.10 -19.04
CA VAL A 214 21.28 9.34 -19.34
C VAL A 214 21.83 8.70 -18.07
N THR A 215 22.58 7.61 -18.24
CA THR A 215 23.21 6.84 -17.15
C THR A 215 24.73 6.83 -17.34
N PRO A 216 25.51 6.67 -16.26
CA PRO A 216 26.96 6.60 -16.37
C PRO A 216 27.37 5.37 -17.19
N MET A 217 28.41 5.52 -17.99
CA MET A 217 28.99 4.43 -18.76
C MET A 217 29.47 3.31 -17.82
N ALA A 218 29.24 2.07 -18.26
CA ALA A 218 29.72 0.87 -17.59
C ALA A 218 31.23 0.91 -17.34
N SER A 219 31.69 0.31 -16.23
CA SER A 219 33.13 0.11 -15.96
C SER A 219 33.79 -0.84 -16.96
N HIS A 220 32.99 -1.73 -17.56
CA HIS A 220 33.37 -2.59 -18.69
C HIS A 220 32.49 -2.28 -19.90
N PRO A 221 32.79 -1.23 -20.69
CA PRO A 221 32.01 -0.85 -21.87
C PRO A 221 31.90 -1.97 -22.93
N GLU A 222 32.78 -2.97 -22.88
CA GLU A 222 32.74 -4.15 -23.73
C GLU A 222 31.47 -5.01 -23.50
N VAL A 223 30.69 -4.74 -22.45
CA VAL A 223 29.41 -5.42 -22.18
C VAL A 223 28.29 -5.00 -23.14
N TYR A 224 28.28 -3.74 -23.63
CA TYR A 224 27.16 -3.20 -24.40
C TYR A 224 26.72 -4.08 -25.60
N PRO A 225 27.63 -4.66 -26.39
CA PRO A 225 27.26 -5.54 -27.50
C PRO A 225 26.56 -6.86 -27.12
N ILE A 226 26.58 -7.24 -25.84
CA ILE A 226 25.97 -8.48 -25.31
C ILE A 226 24.92 -8.20 -24.22
N THR A 227 24.59 -6.93 -23.98
CA THR A 227 23.72 -6.54 -22.86
C THR A 227 22.28 -6.94 -23.11
N GLY A 228 21.59 -7.35 -22.04
CA GLY A 228 20.19 -7.77 -22.03
C GLY A 228 19.99 -9.20 -21.52
N CYS A 229 18.75 -9.67 -21.63
CA CYS A 229 18.30 -10.96 -21.09
C CYS A 229 18.37 -12.04 -22.16
N TRP A 230 19.19 -13.08 -21.94
CA TRP A 230 19.40 -14.17 -22.90
C TRP A 230 18.55 -15.38 -22.54
N ILE A 231 17.71 -15.78 -23.49
CA ILE A 231 16.76 -16.88 -23.36
C ILE A 231 17.33 -18.14 -24.01
N ASN A 232 17.31 -19.26 -23.29
CA ASN A 232 17.74 -20.54 -23.82
C ASN A 232 16.74 -21.04 -24.86
N LYS A 233 17.15 -21.30 -26.10
CA LYS A 233 16.23 -21.75 -27.16
C LYS A 233 15.60 -23.11 -26.88
N ALA A 234 16.26 -23.98 -26.11
CA ALA A 234 15.77 -25.32 -25.83
C ALA A 234 14.72 -25.34 -24.71
N THR A 235 14.87 -24.48 -23.70
CA THR A 235 13.99 -24.50 -22.52
C THR A 235 12.99 -23.35 -22.51
N GLY A 236 13.29 -22.22 -23.18
CA GLY A 236 12.50 -20.99 -23.07
C GLY A 236 12.83 -20.15 -21.84
N ASP A 237 13.74 -20.60 -20.98
CA ASP A 237 14.08 -19.89 -19.74
C ASP A 237 15.05 -18.74 -19.99
N TRP A 238 14.81 -17.63 -19.30
CA TRP A 238 15.84 -16.63 -19.08
C TRP A 238 16.87 -17.19 -18.08
N THR A 239 18.04 -17.58 -18.58
CA THR A 239 19.07 -18.19 -17.73
C THR A 239 20.17 -17.22 -17.31
N ILE A 240 20.52 -16.25 -18.16
CA ILE A 240 21.57 -15.27 -17.89
C ILE A 240 21.20 -13.89 -18.44
N GLY A 241 21.46 -12.85 -17.67
CA GLY A 241 21.37 -11.45 -18.09
C GLY A 241 22.73 -10.77 -17.97
N PHE A 242 23.09 -9.94 -18.94
CA PHE A 242 24.21 -9.01 -18.82
C PHE A 242 23.66 -7.61 -18.73
N PHE A 243 24.17 -6.80 -17.79
CA PHE A 243 23.76 -5.41 -17.55
C PHE A 243 24.99 -4.51 -17.41
N GLU A 244 24.78 -3.21 -17.25
CA GLU A 244 25.85 -2.21 -17.29
C GLU A 244 26.92 -2.43 -16.21
N HIS A 245 26.53 -2.92 -15.03
CA HIS A 245 27.42 -3.02 -13.87
C HIS A 245 27.64 -4.45 -13.38
N PHE A 246 26.77 -5.38 -13.75
CA PHE A 246 26.79 -6.76 -13.28
C PHE A 246 26.09 -7.69 -14.29
N ALA A 247 26.35 -8.99 -14.18
CA ALA A 247 25.54 -10.03 -14.77
C ALA A 247 24.57 -10.62 -13.73
N VAL A 248 23.54 -11.30 -14.21
CA VAL A 248 22.59 -12.06 -13.41
C VAL A 248 22.58 -13.50 -13.91
N TYR A 249 22.79 -14.45 -13.01
CA TYR A 249 22.76 -15.89 -13.31
C TYR A 249 22.35 -16.65 -12.04
N GLN A 250 21.47 -17.64 -12.17
CA GLN A 250 20.96 -18.45 -11.04
C GLN A 250 20.41 -17.59 -9.89
N CYS A 251 19.60 -16.59 -10.23
CA CYS A 251 19.02 -15.64 -9.29
C CYS A 251 20.03 -14.87 -8.42
N GLN A 252 21.27 -14.72 -8.88
CA GLN A 252 22.32 -14.01 -8.18
C GLN A 252 22.94 -12.92 -9.05
N PHE A 253 23.46 -11.89 -8.37
CA PHE A 253 24.30 -10.86 -8.99
C PHE A 253 25.74 -11.33 -9.11
N TRP A 254 26.36 -11.06 -10.25
CA TRP A 254 27.75 -11.39 -10.55
C TRP A 254 28.48 -10.15 -11.04
N ASP A 255 29.57 -9.78 -10.37
CA ASP A 255 30.41 -8.67 -10.82
C ASP A 255 31.29 -9.11 -12.00
N TYR A 256 31.56 -8.17 -12.90
CA TYR A 256 32.54 -8.39 -13.97
C TYR A 256 33.98 -8.33 -13.42
N GLU A 257 34.78 -9.35 -13.74
CA GLU A 257 36.24 -9.30 -13.57
C GLU A 257 36.95 -8.90 -14.86
N SER A 258 36.47 -9.43 -15.99
CA SER A 258 36.91 -9.00 -17.31
C SER A 258 35.93 -9.40 -18.39
N ILE A 259 35.87 -8.61 -19.46
CA ILE A 259 35.14 -8.91 -20.69
C ILE A 259 36.13 -8.81 -21.83
N ARG A 260 36.31 -9.88 -22.60
CA ARG A 260 37.25 -9.92 -23.72
C ARG A 260 36.55 -10.38 -24.97
N THR A 261 36.57 -9.54 -26.00
CA THR A 261 35.95 -9.83 -27.30
C THR A 261 37.01 -9.96 -28.38
N GLN A 262 36.96 -11.07 -29.11
CA GLN A 262 37.79 -11.32 -30.30
C GLN A 262 36.87 -11.77 -31.43
N LYS A 263 36.75 -10.93 -32.47
CA LYS A 263 35.77 -11.12 -33.56
C LYS A 263 34.35 -11.28 -33.01
N ASN A 264 33.69 -12.41 -33.25
CA ASN A 264 32.35 -12.74 -32.76
C ASN A 264 32.34 -13.50 -31.42
N LYS A 265 33.51 -13.78 -30.84
CA LYS A 265 33.66 -14.54 -29.59
C LYS A 265 33.92 -13.60 -28.42
N THR A 266 33.08 -13.68 -27.40
CA THR A 266 33.19 -12.91 -26.16
C THR A 266 33.40 -13.87 -24.99
N THR A 267 34.41 -13.63 -24.17
CA THR A 267 34.62 -14.32 -22.90
C THR A 267 34.40 -13.35 -21.76
N VAL A 268 33.44 -13.67 -20.90
CA VAL A 268 33.09 -12.90 -19.70
C VAL A 268 33.55 -13.69 -18.48
N SER A 269 34.41 -13.07 -17.65
CA SER A 269 34.78 -13.61 -16.35
C SER A 269 33.99 -12.89 -15.28
N LEU A 270 33.27 -13.65 -14.47
CA LEU A 270 32.32 -13.18 -13.47
C LEU A 270 32.76 -13.66 -12.08
N LYS A 271 32.48 -12.85 -11.06
CA LYS A 271 32.69 -13.22 -9.66
C LYS A 271 31.45 -12.96 -8.81
N ASN A 272 31.23 -13.83 -7.83
CA ASN A 272 30.29 -13.61 -6.73
C ASN A 272 31.01 -14.05 -5.44
N GLY A 273 31.50 -13.09 -4.64
CA GLY A 273 32.39 -13.38 -3.51
C GLY A 273 33.64 -14.17 -3.93
N THR A 274 33.79 -15.38 -3.39
CA THR A 274 34.89 -16.31 -3.72
C THR A 274 34.63 -17.14 -4.97
N GLU A 275 33.38 -17.21 -5.44
CA GLU A 275 33.01 -17.99 -6.61
C GLU A 275 33.43 -17.28 -7.90
N ARG A 276 33.72 -18.08 -8.92
CA ARG A 276 34.14 -17.61 -10.25
C ARG A 276 33.41 -18.38 -11.33
N LEU A 277 32.89 -17.64 -12.31
CA LEU A 277 32.16 -18.18 -13.43
C LEU A 277 32.72 -17.61 -14.73
N THR A 278 32.99 -18.47 -15.70
CA THR A 278 33.38 -18.05 -17.05
C THR A 278 32.25 -18.33 -18.00
N VAL A 279 31.86 -17.32 -18.78
CA VAL A 279 30.85 -17.44 -19.83
C VAL A 279 31.49 -17.17 -21.18
N LYS A 280 31.35 -18.11 -22.11
CA LYS A 280 31.85 -17.98 -23.47
C LYS A 280 30.67 -17.86 -24.41
N LEU A 281 30.60 -16.75 -25.13
CA LEU A 281 29.53 -16.41 -26.06
C LEU A 281 30.10 -16.29 -27.48
N GLU A 282 29.48 -16.96 -28.45
CA GLU A 282 29.82 -16.86 -29.87
C GLU A 282 28.57 -16.37 -30.63
N ARG A 283 28.64 -15.14 -31.15
CA ARG A 283 27.52 -14.50 -31.86
C ARG A 283 27.43 -14.98 -33.30
N GLU A 284 26.21 -15.16 -33.77
CA GLU A 284 25.92 -15.23 -35.19
C GLU A 284 25.90 -13.81 -35.78
N GLU A 285 26.61 -13.59 -36.87
CA GLU A 285 26.73 -12.27 -37.48
C GLU A 285 25.36 -11.77 -37.98
N GLY A 286 24.95 -10.56 -37.54
CA GLY A 286 23.69 -9.93 -37.94
C GLY A 286 22.41 -10.48 -37.30
N LYS A 287 22.48 -11.29 -36.24
CA LYS A 287 21.29 -11.87 -35.56
C LYS A 287 21.30 -11.65 -34.05
N ASP A 288 20.10 -11.60 -33.48
CA ASP A 288 19.85 -11.64 -32.02
C ASP A 288 20.08 -13.03 -31.40
N SER A 289 20.91 -13.87 -32.02
CA SER A 289 21.21 -15.24 -31.56
C SER A 289 22.69 -15.46 -31.32
N CYS A 290 22.98 -16.30 -30.32
CA CYS A 290 24.33 -16.73 -30.02
C CYS A 290 24.36 -18.18 -29.53
N SER A 291 25.57 -18.73 -29.43
CA SER A 291 25.82 -19.91 -28.61
C SER A 291 26.54 -19.50 -27.33
N LEU A 292 26.11 -20.04 -26.20
CA LEU A 292 26.63 -19.75 -24.86
C LEU A 292 27.08 -21.04 -24.18
N ALA A 293 28.31 -21.05 -23.67
CA ALA A 293 28.80 -22.03 -22.73
C ALA A 293 29.05 -21.33 -21.37
N ILE A 294 28.34 -21.80 -20.34
CA ILE A 294 28.40 -21.24 -18.98
C ILE A 294 29.17 -22.22 -18.08
N GLY A 295 30.26 -21.77 -17.46
CA GLY A 295 31.12 -22.58 -16.61
C GLY A 295 31.74 -23.77 -17.37
N LYS A 296 31.53 -24.98 -16.85
CA LYS A 296 31.93 -26.26 -17.48
C LYS A 296 30.84 -26.87 -18.38
N GLY A 297 29.71 -26.16 -18.55
CA GLY A 297 28.58 -26.62 -19.37
C GLY A 297 28.92 -26.68 -20.87
N LYS A 298 28.14 -27.47 -21.61
CA LYS A 298 28.22 -27.52 -23.08
C LYS A 298 27.66 -26.22 -23.67
N SER A 299 28.16 -25.83 -24.85
CA SER A 299 27.60 -24.72 -25.60
C SER A 299 26.15 -25.02 -26.01
N GLN A 300 25.24 -24.08 -25.75
CA GLN A 300 23.82 -24.18 -26.07
C GLN A 300 23.36 -22.93 -26.84
N PRO A 301 22.30 -23.01 -27.66
CA PRO A 301 21.82 -21.88 -28.43
C PRO A 301 20.88 -20.97 -27.62
N TYR A 302 21.08 -19.66 -27.77
CA TYR A 302 20.34 -18.61 -27.07
C TYR A 302 19.85 -17.52 -28.04
N PHE A 303 18.88 -16.74 -27.59
CA PHE A 303 18.48 -15.50 -28.25
C PHE A 303 18.28 -14.37 -27.24
N LEU A 304 18.47 -13.13 -27.69
CA LEU A 304 18.27 -11.94 -26.89
C LEU A 304 16.77 -11.58 -26.84
N CYS A 305 16.22 -11.36 -25.64
CA CYS A 305 14.83 -10.94 -25.49
C CYS A 305 14.69 -9.42 -25.73
N ASN A 306 14.25 -9.06 -26.93
CA ASN A 306 13.99 -7.67 -27.34
C ASN A 306 12.52 -7.24 -27.16
N HIS A 307 11.66 -8.11 -26.64
CA HIS A 307 10.25 -7.84 -26.39
C HIS A 307 9.99 -7.48 -24.91
N TYR A 308 8.82 -6.93 -24.58
CA TYR A 308 8.46 -6.57 -23.21
C TYR A 308 8.10 -7.78 -22.33
N CYS A 309 7.88 -8.95 -22.93
CA CYS A 309 7.56 -10.22 -22.28
C CYS A 309 8.42 -11.36 -22.85
N ILE A 310 8.58 -12.47 -22.09
CA ILE A 310 9.26 -13.67 -22.58
C ILE A 310 8.36 -14.38 -23.61
N PRO A 311 8.90 -14.87 -24.74
CA PRO A 311 8.12 -15.64 -25.72
C PRO A 311 7.56 -16.95 -25.16
N ASP A 312 6.67 -17.58 -25.93
CA ASP A 312 6.15 -18.90 -25.58
C ASP A 312 7.26 -19.94 -25.38
N TYR A 313 7.09 -20.72 -24.32
CA TYR A 313 7.98 -21.82 -23.99
C TYR A 313 7.86 -22.94 -25.04
N PRO A 314 8.97 -23.56 -25.46
CA PRO A 314 9.00 -24.51 -26.57
C PRO A 314 8.45 -25.91 -26.22
N SER A 315 8.16 -26.17 -24.95
CA SER A 315 7.71 -27.47 -24.45
C SER A 315 6.55 -27.31 -23.46
N PRO A 316 5.66 -28.31 -23.36
CA PRO A 316 4.59 -28.32 -22.35
C PRO A 316 5.18 -28.47 -20.93
N ASP A 317 4.51 -27.87 -19.95
CA ASP A 317 4.82 -28.04 -18.52
C ASP A 317 3.56 -28.48 -17.77
N HIS A 318 3.67 -29.63 -17.12
CA HIS A 318 2.58 -30.26 -16.37
C HIS A 318 2.81 -30.25 -14.85
N THR A 319 3.82 -29.53 -14.37
CA THR A 319 4.13 -29.47 -12.95
C THR A 319 2.99 -28.82 -12.16
N PRO A 320 2.50 -29.44 -11.06
CA PRO A 320 1.53 -28.81 -10.18
C PRO A 320 2.20 -27.77 -9.26
N TYR A 321 1.39 -26.92 -8.64
CA TYR A 321 1.85 -26.07 -7.53
C TYR A 321 2.33 -26.94 -6.36
N ILE A 322 3.33 -26.45 -5.62
CA ILE A 322 3.79 -27.11 -4.40
C ILE A 322 2.71 -26.98 -3.32
N ASP A 323 2.37 -28.10 -2.70
CA ASP A 323 1.65 -28.14 -1.42
C ASP A 323 2.60 -28.71 -0.37
N ASN A 324 3.06 -27.85 0.54
CA ASN A 324 3.97 -28.23 1.62
C ASN A 324 3.24 -28.67 2.91
N GLY A 325 1.93 -28.92 2.84
CA GLY A 325 1.11 -29.26 4.00
C GLY A 325 0.86 -28.08 4.94
N TYR A 326 0.92 -26.85 4.44
CA TYR A 326 0.72 -25.61 5.19
C TYR A 326 1.72 -25.45 6.33
N HIS A 327 2.98 -25.77 6.07
CA HIS A 327 4.09 -25.48 6.98
C HIS A 327 4.76 -24.18 6.55
N THR A 328 4.88 -23.21 7.47
CA THR A 328 5.52 -21.94 7.13
C THR A 328 6.96 -22.15 6.69
N ASP A 329 7.24 -21.74 5.46
CA ASP A 329 8.58 -21.61 4.90
C ASP A 329 8.74 -20.17 4.38
N SER A 330 9.74 -19.90 3.58
CA SER A 330 10.07 -18.58 3.08
C SER A 330 10.33 -18.59 1.59
N VAL A 331 10.11 -17.45 0.97
CA VAL A 331 10.49 -17.16 -0.42
C VAL A 331 11.56 -16.09 -0.39
N THR A 332 12.56 -16.23 -1.25
CA THR A 332 13.53 -15.15 -1.50
C THR A 332 13.28 -14.55 -2.87
N LEU A 333 13.05 -13.24 -2.90
CA LEU A 333 12.97 -12.47 -4.14
C LEU A 333 14.20 -11.56 -4.23
N VAL A 334 15.06 -11.88 -5.19
CA VAL A 334 16.15 -11.03 -5.64
C VAL A 334 15.62 -10.19 -6.81
N GLY A 335 16.07 -8.96 -7.00
CA GLY A 335 15.64 -8.26 -8.20
C GLY A 335 16.43 -7.02 -8.57
N TYR A 336 16.27 -6.64 -9.84
CA TYR A 336 16.85 -5.46 -10.45
C TYR A 336 15.75 -4.63 -11.10
N LEU A 337 15.60 -3.41 -10.60
CA LEU A 337 14.66 -2.41 -11.06
C LEU A 337 15.43 -1.33 -11.83
N ARG A 338 15.37 -1.42 -13.16
CA ARG A 338 16.07 -0.51 -14.07
C ARG A 338 15.19 0.67 -14.45
N ASN A 339 15.77 1.87 -14.52
CA ASN A 339 15.04 3.11 -14.80
C ASN A 339 13.96 3.43 -13.75
N LEU A 340 14.30 3.28 -12.47
CA LEU A 340 13.42 3.50 -11.31
C LEU A 340 12.50 4.73 -11.47
N PRO A 341 11.19 4.67 -11.18
CA PRO A 341 10.35 5.86 -11.06
C PRO A 341 10.43 6.57 -9.70
N SER A 342 11.00 5.94 -8.66
CA SER A 342 10.98 6.43 -7.27
C SER A 342 12.16 5.87 -6.48
N ASP A 343 12.46 6.46 -5.32
CA ASP A 343 13.41 5.99 -4.30
C ASP A 343 12.73 5.27 -3.12
N ARG A 344 11.41 5.05 -3.18
CA ARG A 344 10.68 4.35 -2.11
C ARG A 344 11.17 2.90 -1.95
N PRO A 345 11.16 2.34 -0.73
CA PRO A 345 11.49 0.93 -0.51
C PRO A 345 10.68 -0.01 -1.40
N PHE A 346 11.27 -1.15 -1.75
CA PHE A 346 10.55 -2.21 -2.46
C PHE A 346 9.58 -2.89 -1.49
N GLU A 347 8.35 -3.14 -1.95
CA GLU A 347 7.25 -3.73 -1.15
C GLU A 347 6.74 -5.01 -1.82
N VAL A 348 6.59 -6.07 -1.03
CA VAL A 348 5.82 -7.27 -1.39
C VAL A 348 4.68 -7.42 -0.39
N THR A 349 3.46 -7.59 -0.90
CA THR A 349 2.27 -7.85 -0.10
C THR A 349 1.83 -9.30 -0.28
N VAL A 350 1.61 -10.00 0.83
CA VAL A 350 1.18 -11.40 0.90
C VAL A 350 -0.15 -11.48 1.65
N PRO A 351 -1.26 -11.88 1.01
CA PRO A 351 -2.51 -12.11 1.73
C PRO A 351 -2.39 -13.32 2.65
N ASP A 352 -2.86 -13.17 3.88
CA ASP A 352 -2.84 -14.23 4.88
C ASP A 352 -4.27 -14.74 5.14
N MET A 353 -4.51 -16.00 4.78
CA MET A 353 -5.82 -16.63 4.93
C MET A 353 -6.25 -16.80 6.39
N VAL A 354 -5.32 -16.91 7.33
CA VAL A 354 -5.60 -17.08 8.76
C VAL A 354 -5.96 -15.74 9.40
N THR A 355 -5.17 -14.69 9.15
CA THR A 355 -5.39 -13.38 9.78
C THR A 355 -6.39 -12.52 9.02
N GLN A 356 -6.69 -12.86 7.76
CA GLN A 356 -7.50 -12.07 6.82
C GLN A 356 -6.89 -10.69 6.50
N ASN A 357 -5.60 -10.50 6.79
CA ASN A 357 -4.86 -9.28 6.50
C ASN A 357 -3.95 -9.44 5.28
N GLU A 358 -3.50 -8.31 4.74
CA GLU A 358 -2.44 -8.25 3.74
C GLU A 358 -1.13 -7.91 4.45
N GLU A 359 -0.26 -8.92 4.63
CA GLU A 359 1.04 -8.76 5.29
C GLU A 359 2.04 -8.12 4.31
N LYS A 360 2.68 -7.03 4.75
CA LYS A 360 3.58 -6.23 3.91
C LYS A 360 5.02 -6.37 4.35
N TYR A 361 5.88 -6.69 3.40
CA TYR A 361 7.32 -6.85 3.61
C TYR A 361 8.08 -5.82 2.78
N TYR A 362 9.09 -5.21 3.39
CA TYR A 362 9.86 -4.12 2.80
C TYR A 362 11.34 -4.45 2.74
N THR A 363 12.03 -3.94 1.72
CA THR A 363 13.50 -3.91 1.65
C THR A 363 13.96 -2.65 0.94
N ASP A 364 15.16 -2.19 1.28
CA ASP A 364 15.78 -1.05 0.60
C ASP A 364 16.29 -1.47 -0.78
N ILE A 365 16.29 -0.50 -1.70
CA ILE A 365 16.85 -0.64 -3.05
C ILE A 365 18.19 0.08 -3.07
N ASP A 366 19.24 -0.59 -3.53
CA ASP A 366 20.56 0.04 -3.60
C ASP A 366 20.68 1.06 -4.75
N SER A 367 21.80 1.78 -4.81
CA SER A 367 22.03 2.82 -5.83
C SER A 367 22.06 2.31 -7.28
N LEU A 368 22.10 0.99 -7.49
CA LEU A 368 22.05 0.34 -8.80
C LEU A 368 20.67 -0.26 -9.09
N GLY A 369 19.66 -0.02 -8.25
CA GLY A 369 18.33 -0.59 -8.43
C GLY A 369 18.20 -2.05 -7.99
N ARG A 370 19.17 -2.58 -7.23
CA ARG A 370 19.16 -3.98 -6.77
C ARG A 370 18.50 -4.10 -5.41
N PHE A 371 17.81 -5.21 -5.18
CA PHE A 371 17.22 -5.54 -3.89
C PHE A 371 17.23 -7.05 -3.63
N ILE A 372 17.14 -7.41 -2.35
CA ILE A 372 16.89 -8.78 -1.88
C ILE A 372 15.87 -8.68 -0.75
N ILE A 373 14.80 -9.46 -0.84
CA ILE A 373 13.80 -9.58 0.23
C ILE A 373 13.50 -11.06 0.47
N ARG A 374 13.38 -11.43 1.75
CA ARG A 374 12.95 -12.77 2.16
C ARG A 374 11.74 -12.62 3.07
N PHE A 375 10.66 -13.32 2.75
CA PHE A 375 9.40 -13.23 3.49
C PHE A 375 8.78 -14.62 3.67
N PRO A 376 8.06 -14.86 4.78
CA PRO A 376 7.42 -16.12 5.05
C PRO A 376 6.15 -16.31 4.20
N VAL A 377 5.87 -17.56 3.86
CA VAL A 377 4.62 -18.01 3.23
C VAL A 377 4.19 -19.31 3.88
N LEU A 378 2.87 -19.48 4.11
CA LEU A 378 2.35 -20.70 4.73
C LEU A 378 2.41 -21.92 3.79
N ASN A 379 2.36 -21.69 2.47
CA ASN A 379 2.35 -22.69 1.38
C ASN A 379 2.62 -21.94 0.05
N THR A 380 2.27 -22.47 -1.13
CA THR A 380 2.25 -21.64 -2.36
C THR A 380 1.24 -20.51 -2.21
N HIS A 381 1.66 -19.26 -2.43
CA HIS A 381 0.85 -18.05 -2.20
C HIS A 381 0.71 -17.22 -3.46
N ASN A 382 -0.40 -16.48 -3.55
CA ASN A 382 -0.41 -15.29 -4.38
C ASN A 382 0.36 -14.16 -3.70
N VAL A 383 1.03 -13.32 -4.49
CA VAL A 383 1.73 -12.12 -4.02
C VAL A 383 1.35 -10.94 -4.88
N PHE A 384 1.33 -9.78 -4.25
CA PHE A 384 1.11 -8.49 -4.88
C PHE A 384 2.34 -7.63 -4.74
N ILE A 385 2.89 -7.21 -5.87
CA ILE A 385 4.04 -6.31 -5.95
C ILE A 385 3.54 -5.04 -6.63
N ASP A 386 3.39 -3.98 -5.84
CA ASP A 386 3.07 -2.65 -6.35
C ASP A 386 4.22 -1.71 -6.08
N TRP A 387 4.94 -1.40 -7.16
CA TRP A 387 5.98 -0.40 -7.17
C TRP A 387 5.74 0.69 -8.23
N GLY A 388 4.66 1.46 -8.05
CA GLY A 388 4.39 2.69 -8.81
C GLY A 388 3.57 2.41 -10.06
N ARG A 389 4.18 2.49 -11.26
CA ARG A 389 3.49 2.11 -12.52
C ARG A 389 3.57 0.62 -12.84
N THR A 390 4.19 -0.17 -11.96
CA THR A 390 4.33 -1.62 -12.13
C THR A 390 3.55 -2.33 -11.04
N THR A 391 2.42 -2.90 -11.43
CA THR A 391 1.64 -3.81 -10.61
C THR A 391 1.84 -5.22 -11.13
N ILE A 392 2.30 -6.12 -10.26
CA ILE A 392 2.45 -7.55 -10.56
C ILE A 392 1.64 -8.33 -9.52
N CYS A 393 0.63 -9.05 -10.00
CA CYS A 393 -0.04 -10.10 -9.26
C CYS A 393 0.51 -11.43 -9.77
N SER A 394 1.13 -12.23 -8.91
CA SER A 394 1.72 -13.51 -9.33
C SER A 394 1.71 -14.53 -8.19
N THR A 395 2.36 -15.67 -8.41
CA THR A 395 2.44 -16.78 -7.45
C THR A 395 3.88 -17.06 -7.05
N VAL A 396 4.09 -17.47 -5.80
CA VAL A 396 5.39 -17.89 -5.28
C VAL A 396 5.26 -19.19 -4.51
N GLU A 397 6.29 -20.03 -4.59
CA GLU A 397 6.29 -21.35 -3.97
C GLU A 397 7.30 -21.42 -2.81
N PRO A 398 6.95 -22.08 -1.69
CA PRO A 398 7.78 -22.12 -0.48
C PRO A 398 9.15 -22.74 -0.76
N GLY A 399 10.21 -22.12 -0.21
CA GLY A 399 11.59 -22.56 -0.37
C GLY A 399 12.29 -22.03 -1.63
N GLU A 400 11.54 -21.42 -2.57
CA GLU A 400 12.09 -20.98 -3.84
C GLU A 400 12.80 -19.62 -3.77
N THR A 401 13.74 -19.44 -4.71
CA THR A 401 14.38 -18.15 -4.97
C THR A 401 14.08 -17.70 -6.39
N TYR A 402 13.45 -16.53 -6.50
CA TYR A 402 13.14 -15.90 -7.78
C TYR A 402 14.01 -14.67 -7.99
N PHE A 403 14.31 -14.37 -9.24
CA PHE A 403 14.89 -13.10 -9.65
C PHE A 403 13.91 -12.31 -10.49
N LEU A 404 13.51 -11.13 -10.03
CA LEU A 404 12.64 -10.20 -10.74
C LEU A 404 13.47 -9.11 -11.44
N TYR A 405 13.36 -9.04 -12.76
CA TYR A 405 13.86 -7.91 -13.54
C TYR A 405 12.70 -7.05 -14.04
N VAL A 406 12.76 -5.76 -13.73
CA VAL A 406 11.82 -4.76 -14.24
C VAL A 406 12.57 -3.64 -14.92
N ASP A 407 12.21 -3.33 -16.15
CA ASP A 407 12.64 -2.10 -16.82
C ASP A 407 11.43 -1.19 -17.05
N TYR A 408 11.39 -0.05 -16.35
CA TYR A 408 10.25 0.87 -16.43
C TYR A 408 10.16 1.62 -17.77
N ASN A 409 11.28 1.77 -18.49
CA ASN A 409 11.28 2.46 -19.78
C ASN A 409 10.85 1.51 -20.91
N GLU A 410 11.33 0.27 -20.87
CA GLU A 410 11.00 -0.76 -21.87
C GLU A 410 9.76 -1.58 -21.50
N ARG A 411 9.19 -1.36 -20.30
CA ARG A 411 8.05 -2.10 -19.72
C ARG A 411 8.30 -3.61 -19.60
N LYS A 412 9.57 -4.01 -19.45
CA LYS A 412 9.95 -5.43 -19.28
C LYS A 412 9.65 -5.89 -17.85
N ARG A 413 9.11 -7.10 -17.72
CA ARG A 413 8.83 -7.77 -16.44
C ARG A 413 9.20 -9.25 -16.58
N PHE A 414 10.39 -9.64 -16.13
CA PHE A 414 10.89 -11.02 -16.29
C PHE A 414 11.21 -11.65 -14.95
N PHE A 415 10.94 -12.94 -14.86
CA PHE A 415 11.35 -13.79 -13.76
C PHE A 415 12.40 -14.80 -14.22
N MET A 416 13.43 -15.00 -13.41
CA MET A 416 14.39 -16.11 -13.50
C MET A 416 14.26 -16.96 -12.23
N GLY A 417 14.50 -18.26 -12.36
CA GLY A 417 14.42 -19.25 -11.27
C GLY A 417 13.79 -20.56 -11.75
N ASP A 418 13.98 -21.63 -10.99
CA ASP A 418 13.57 -22.99 -11.38
C ASP A 418 12.04 -23.13 -11.56
N LYS A 419 11.26 -22.30 -10.86
CA LYS A 419 9.79 -22.23 -10.94
C LYS A 419 9.27 -20.95 -11.59
N ALA A 420 10.11 -20.20 -12.29
CA ALA A 420 9.76 -18.87 -12.82
C ALA A 420 8.77 -18.89 -14.01
N ARG A 421 8.59 -20.04 -14.68
CA ARG A 421 7.76 -20.14 -15.88
C ARG A 421 6.33 -19.63 -15.67
N ALA A 422 5.64 -20.10 -14.64
CA ALA A 422 4.27 -19.68 -14.37
C ALA A 422 4.17 -18.17 -14.12
N LEU A 423 5.14 -17.59 -13.42
CA LEU A 423 5.20 -16.15 -13.17
C LEU A 423 5.38 -15.36 -14.48
N ASN A 424 6.26 -15.82 -15.37
CA ASN A 424 6.45 -15.23 -16.70
C ASN A 424 5.19 -15.34 -17.56
N GLU A 425 4.52 -16.49 -17.57
CA GLU A 425 3.26 -16.67 -18.31
C GLU A 425 2.16 -15.71 -17.79
N LEU A 426 2.04 -15.53 -16.47
CA LEU A 426 1.05 -14.62 -15.85
C LEU A 426 1.31 -13.14 -16.15
N VAL A 427 2.57 -12.70 -16.27
CA VAL A 427 2.89 -11.30 -16.63
C VAL A 427 2.88 -11.04 -18.14
N SER A 428 2.95 -12.09 -18.96
CA SER A 428 2.86 -12.03 -20.42
C SER A 428 1.42 -11.93 -20.90
N TYR A 429 0.49 -12.63 -20.22
CA TYR A 429 -0.90 -12.76 -20.64
C TYR A 429 -1.84 -12.21 -19.58
N GLU A 430 -2.23 -10.95 -19.75
CA GLU A 430 -3.13 -10.26 -18.82
C GLU A 430 -4.58 -10.74 -18.97
N GLU A 431 -5.31 -10.71 -17.85
CA GLU A 431 -6.71 -11.10 -17.82
C GLU A 431 -7.67 -10.03 -18.34
N LEU A 432 -8.84 -10.46 -18.80
CA LEU A 432 -9.95 -9.57 -19.11
C LEU A 432 -10.50 -8.94 -17.83
N ARG A 433 -10.31 -7.62 -17.68
CA ARG A 433 -10.79 -6.85 -16.53
C ARG A 433 -12.24 -6.42 -16.72
N GLU A 434 -13.15 -7.25 -16.22
CA GLU A 434 -14.57 -6.95 -16.10
C GLU A 434 -15.03 -7.19 -14.65
N TYR A 435 -15.80 -6.26 -14.10
CA TYR A 435 -16.34 -6.32 -12.74
C TYR A 435 -17.68 -5.57 -12.67
N ILE A 436 -18.47 -5.86 -11.64
CA ILE A 436 -19.68 -5.09 -11.31
C ILE A 436 -19.23 -3.87 -10.52
N ASP A 437 -19.64 -2.67 -10.95
CA ASP A 437 -19.35 -1.44 -10.21
C ASP A 437 -19.98 -1.49 -8.81
N TYR A 438 -19.33 -0.88 -7.81
CA TYR A 438 -19.81 -0.96 -6.43
C TYR A 438 -21.20 -0.32 -6.26
N ASP A 439 -21.41 0.87 -6.84
CA ASP A 439 -22.67 1.60 -6.71
C ASP A 439 -23.76 0.92 -7.55
N GLU A 440 -23.43 0.44 -8.74
CA GLU A 440 -24.33 -0.34 -9.58
C GLU A 440 -24.79 -1.62 -8.86
N GLY A 441 -23.84 -2.38 -8.31
CA GLY A 441 -24.11 -3.65 -7.63
C GLY A 441 -24.95 -3.50 -6.37
N LYS A 442 -24.87 -2.35 -5.69
CA LYS A 442 -25.66 -2.06 -4.48
C LYS A 442 -27.15 -1.94 -4.78
N GLU A 443 -27.50 -1.36 -5.93
CA GLU A 443 -28.90 -1.15 -6.35
C GLU A 443 -29.52 -2.40 -7.01
N MET A 444 -28.71 -3.40 -7.36
CA MET A 444 -29.18 -4.66 -7.93
C MET A 444 -29.87 -5.57 -6.91
N SER A 445 -30.91 -6.27 -7.37
CA SER A 445 -31.41 -7.46 -6.67
C SER A 445 -30.34 -8.56 -6.64
N ASN A 446 -30.43 -9.50 -5.68
CA ASN A 446 -29.43 -10.58 -5.60
C ASN A 446 -29.43 -11.47 -6.85
N LEU A 447 -30.61 -11.71 -7.45
CA LEU A 447 -30.72 -12.50 -8.67
C LEU A 447 -30.18 -11.76 -9.90
N ASP A 448 -30.39 -10.45 -10.02
CA ASP A 448 -29.78 -9.66 -11.10
C ASP A 448 -28.26 -9.63 -10.97
N TYR A 449 -27.75 -9.46 -9.73
CA TYR A 449 -26.32 -9.52 -9.44
C TYR A 449 -25.73 -10.89 -9.79
N LEU A 450 -26.45 -11.98 -9.49
CA LEU A 450 -26.07 -13.34 -9.88
C LEU A 450 -25.98 -13.48 -11.40
N HIS A 451 -27.01 -13.09 -12.14
CA HIS A 451 -27.01 -13.18 -13.59
C HIS A 451 -25.89 -12.36 -14.23
N LYS A 452 -25.63 -11.15 -13.69
CA LYS A 452 -24.53 -10.31 -14.16
C LYS A 452 -23.16 -10.94 -13.89
N THR A 453 -23.00 -11.55 -12.72
CA THR A 453 -21.78 -12.28 -12.37
C THR A 453 -21.55 -13.48 -13.31
N GLN A 454 -22.61 -14.22 -13.65
CA GLN A 454 -22.54 -15.33 -14.62
C GLN A 454 -22.14 -14.84 -16.03
N GLU A 455 -22.68 -13.71 -16.48
CA GLU A 455 -22.31 -13.08 -17.75
C GLU A 455 -20.82 -12.72 -17.80
N ILE A 456 -20.32 -12.02 -16.79
CA ILE A 456 -18.90 -11.64 -16.68
C ILE A 456 -18.01 -12.88 -16.63
N THR A 457 -18.41 -13.90 -15.86
CA THR A 457 -17.68 -15.17 -15.75
C THR A 457 -17.57 -15.86 -17.12
N ARG A 458 -18.65 -15.86 -17.91
CA ARG A 458 -18.65 -16.39 -19.27
C ARG A 458 -17.69 -15.62 -20.17
N HIS A 459 -17.74 -14.29 -20.19
CA HIS A 459 -16.83 -13.46 -21.00
C HIS A 459 -15.35 -13.71 -20.66
N LYS A 460 -15.02 -13.74 -19.38
CA LYS A 460 -13.66 -14.04 -18.93
C LYS A 460 -13.21 -15.44 -19.35
N SER A 461 -14.10 -16.42 -19.25
CA SER A 461 -13.82 -17.80 -19.68
C SER A 461 -13.59 -17.88 -21.19
N GLU A 462 -14.42 -17.23 -22.01
CA GLU A 462 -14.26 -17.17 -23.47
C GLU A 462 -12.95 -16.49 -23.88
N TYR A 463 -12.57 -15.40 -23.20
CA TYR A 463 -11.29 -14.74 -23.38
C TYR A 463 -10.11 -15.65 -23.01
N ARG A 464 -10.18 -16.32 -21.85
CA ARG A 464 -9.17 -17.30 -21.43
C ARG A 464 -9.01 -18.41 -22.47
N GLU A 465 -10.12 -18.98 -22.97
CA GLU A 465 -10.08 -20.02 -24.00
C GLU A 465 -9.47 -19.53 -25.32
N LYS A 466 -9.64 -18.24 -25.67
CA LYS A 466 -8.92 -17.64 -26.81
C LYS A 466 -7.41 -17.66 -26.58
N ILE A 467 -6.93 -17.20 -25.42
CA ILE A 467 -5.50 -17.20 -25.08
C ILE A 467 -4.94 -18.63 -25.11
N LEU A 468 -5.65 -19.61 -24.57
CA LEU A 468 -5.19 -21.00 -24.57
C LEU A 468 -5.14 -21.65 -25.97
N ARG A 469 -5.96 -21.18 -26.92
CA ARG A 469 -5.90 -21.60 -28.33
C ARG A 469 -4.73 -20.94 -29.07
N GLU A 470 -4.46 -19.66 -28.79
CA GLU A 470 -3.35 -18.90 -29.37
C GLU A 470 -2.00 -19.37 -28.83
N HIS A 471 -1.97 -19.84 -27.57
CA HIS A 471 -0.78 -20.25 -26.83
C HIS A 471 -0.95 -21.66 -26.21
N PRO A 472 -0.97 -22.74 -27.02
CA PRO A 472 -1.32 -24.09 -26.57
C PRO A 472 -0.31 -24.70 -25.58
N LEU A 473 0.91 -24.17 -25.51
CA LEU A 473 1.97 -24.68 -24.62
C LEU A 473 1.98 -24.05 -23.23
N LEU A 474 1.07 -23.12 -22.91
CA LEU A 474 0.95 -22.56 -21.56
C LEU A 474 0.85 -23.65 -20.49
N SER A 475 1.59 -23.47 -19.39
CA SER A 475 1.74 -24.47 -18.34
C SER A 475 0.42 -24.85 -17.68
N ASN A 476 0.39 -26.04 -17.07
CA ASN A 476 -0.73 -26.46 -16.22
C ASN A 476 -0.95 -25.48 -15.05
N LYS A 477 0.12 -24.85 -14.53
CA LYS A 477 0.00 -23.83 -13.46
C LYS A 477 -0.74 -22.59 -13.93
N TYR A 478 -0.42 -22.07 -15.11
CA TYR A 478 -1.15 -20.94 -15.70
C TYR A 478 -2.61 -21.30 -15.94
N ARG A 479 -2.87 -22.47 -16.55
CA ARG A 479 -4.23 -22.97 -16.80
C ARG A 479 -5.04 -23.08 -15.52
N TYR A 480 -4.47 -23.73 -14.50
CA TYR A 480 -5.11 -23.95 -13.21
C TYR A 480 -5.37 -22.62 -12.47
N TYR A 481 -4.39 -21.73 -12.45
CA TYR A 481 -4.50 -20.44 -11.77
C TYR A 481 -5.57 -19.55 -12.39
N THR A 482 -5.52 -19.35 -13.71
CA THR A 482 -6.48 -18.46 -14.42
C THR A 482 -7.92 -18.98 -14.38
N GLU A 483 -8.12 -20.31 -14.39
CA GLU A 483 -9.44 -20.91 -14.21
C GLU A 483 -10.00 -20.63 -12.82
N ASN A 484 -9.20 -20.87 -11.79
CA ASN A 484 -9.64 -20.68 -10.41
C ASN A 484 -9.74 -19.21 -10.02
N GLN A 485 -8.96 -18.31 -10.63
CA GLN A 485 -9.08 -16.86 -10.44
C GLN A 485 -10.44 -16.35 -10.95
N ILE A 486 -10.85 -16.77 -12.15
CA ILE A 486 -12.20 -16.45 -12.69
C ILE A 486 -13.28 -17.01 -11.77
N ARG A 487 -13.14 -18.27 -11.36
CA ARG A 487 -14.12 -18.99 -10.54
C ARG A 487 -14.28 -18.35 -9.15
N TYR A 488 -13.19 -18.13 -8.42
CA TYR A 488 -13.27 -17.61 -7.06
C TYR A 488 -13.41 -16.10 -6.98
N GLY A 489 -13.05 -15.35 -8.02
CA GLY A 489 -13.45 -13.95 -8.16
C GLY A 489 -14.98 -13.81 -8.22
N ALA A 490 -15.66 -14.69 -8.97
CA ALA A 490 -17.13 -14.76 -8.99
C ALA A 490 -17.71 -15.21 -7.64
N ALA A 491 -17.15 -16.28 -7.05
CA ALA A 491 -17.61 -16.81 -5.76
C ALA A 491 -17.53 -15.77 -4.63
N TYR A 492 -16.42 -15.03 -4.55
CA TYR A 492 -16.22 -13.92 -3.61
C TYR A 492 -17.27 -12.83 -3.83
N GLY A 493 -17.44 -12.36 -5.07
CA GLY A 493 -18.41 -11.32 -5.39
C GLY A 493 -19.86 -11.71 -5.03
N LEU A 494 -20.23 -12.97 -5.24
CA LEU A 494 -21.55 -13.48 -4.86
C LEU A 494 -21.73 -13.59 -3.34
N MET A 495 -20.75 -14.13 -2.63
CA MET A 495 -20.89 -14.32 -1.18
C MET A 495 -20.86 -13.01 -0.39
N GLN A 496 -20.28 -11.93 -0.93
CA GLN A 496 -20.41 -10.59 -0.37
C GLN A 496 -21.88 -10.11 -0.29
N ARG A 497 -22.81 -10.69 -1.07
CA ARG A 497 -24.26 -10.39 -0.97
C ARG A 497 -24.88 -10.81 0.37
N ARG A 498 -24.20 -11.62 1.19
CA ARG A 498 -24.65 -11.87 2.57
C ARG A 498 -24.74 -10.61 3.44
N PHE A 499 -24.08 -9.52 3.03
CA PHE A 499 -24.12 -8.23 3.72
C PHE A 499 -25.25 -7.32 3.22
N SER A 500 -25.99 -7.70 2.17
CA SER A 500 -27.15 -6.95 1.67
C SER A 500 -28.50 -7.45 2.21
N VAL A 501 -28.52 -8.51 3.03
CA VAL A 501 -29.73 -9.04 3.67
C VAL A 501 -29.84 -8.57 5.12
N ASP A 502 -31.06 -8.30 5.61
CA ASP A 502 -31.29 -7.88 6.99
C ASP A 502 -31.20 -9.08 7.96
N ARG A 503 -30.04 -9.21 8.61
CA ARG A 503 -29.77 -10.27 9.60
C ARG A 503 -30.68 -10.19 10.83
N ASN A 504 -31.15 -8.99 11.20
CA ASN A 504 -32.03 -8.82 12.34
C ASN A 504 -33.43 -9.38 12.05
N LYS A 505 -33.82 -9.40 10.77
CA LYS A 505 -35.06 -10.02 10.29
C LYS A 505 -34.88 -11.47 9.84
N GLN A 506 -33.67 -12.03 10.00
CA GLN A 506 -33.31 -13.36 9.48
C GLN A 506 -33.59 -13.51 7.98
N GLU A 507 -33.42 -12.43 7.21
CA GLU A 507 -33.50 -12.49 5.76
C GLU A 507 -32.38 -13.38 5.22
N GLN A 508 -32.70 -14.15 4.18
CA GLN A 508 -31.80 -15.12 3.57
C GLN A 508 -31.61 -14.78 2.11
N LEU A 509 -30.46 -15.16 1.56
CA LEU A 509 -30.27 -15.18 0.11
C LEU A 509 -31.24 -16.20 -0.50
N GLU A 510 -31.75 -15.87 -1.68
CA GLU A 510 -32.74 -16.67 -2.38
C GLU A 510 -32.25 -18.10 -2.60
N LYS A 511 -33.14 -19.10 -2.49
CA LYS A 511 -32.75 -20.52 -2.64
C LYS A 511 -32.03 -20.82 -3.96
N GLY A 512 -32.47 -20.22 -5.06
CA GLY A 512 -31.83 -20.37 -6.36
C GLY A 512 -30.43 -19.75 -6.42
N PHE A 513 -30.21 -18.66 -5.68
CA PHE A 513 -28.89 -18.03 -5.54
C PHE A 513 -27.92 -18.97 -4.82
N MET A 514 -28.32 -19.47 -3.65
CA MET A 514 -27.46 -20.36 -2.87
C MET A 514 -27.26 -21.71 -3.55
N ALA A 515 -28.28 -22.27 -4.22
CA ALA A 515 -28.13 -23.50 -4.99
C ALA A 515 -27.06 -23.38 -6.10
N TYR A 516 -26.94 -22.21 -6.73
CA TYR A 516 -25.85 -21.94 -7.67
C TYR A 516 -24.49 -21.89 -6.96
N VAL A 517 -24.38 -21.17 -5.84
CA VAL A 517 -23.12 -21.09 -5.08
C VAL A 517 -22.65 -22.48 -4.63
N ASP A 518 -23.56 -23.26 -4.04
CA ASP A 518 -23.31 -24.59 -3.48
C ASP A 518 -22.92 -25.62 -4.55
N SER A 519 -23.37 -25.44 -5.80
CA SER A 519 -23.04 -26.36 -6.90
C SER A 519 -21.82 -25.90 -7.70
N ALA A 520 -21.63 -24.60 -7.90
CA ALA A 520 -20.58 -24.07 -8.77
C ALA A 520 -19.22 -23.89 -8.07
N PHE A 521 -19.19 -23.54 -6.78
CA PHE A 521 -17.96 -23.10 -6.11
C PHE A 521 -17.53 -23.96 -4.93
N TYR A 522 -18.50 -24.51 -4.20
CA TYR A 522 -18.24 -25.36 -3.06
C TYR A 522 -17.61 -26.71 -3.42
N PRO A 523 -18.07 -27.46 -4.45
CA PRO A 523 -17.46 -28.72 -4.83
C PRO A 523 -16.13 -28.43 -5.53
N ASN A 524 -15.02 -29.01 -5.06
CA ASN A 524 -13.66 -28.82 -5.61
C ASN A 524 -13.02 -27.48 -5.18
N PRO A 525 -12.52 -27.36 -3.94
CA PRO A 525 -11.79 -26.17 -3.51
C PRO A 525 -10.47 -26.00 -4.27
N VAL A 526 -10.00 -24.75 -4.41
CA VAL A 526 -8.65 -24.49 -4.97
C VAL A 526 -7.57 -25.11 -4.09
N GLN A 527 -6.51 -25.65 -4.68
CA GLN A 527 -5.36 -26.19 -3.96
C GLN A 527 -4.05 -25.65 -4.56
N PRO A 528 -3.11 -25.17 -3.72
CA PRO A 528 -3.26 -24.98 -2.27
C PRO A 528 -4.22 -23.82 -1.94
N TYR A 529 -4.82 -23.84 -0.74
CA TYR A 529 -5.87 -22.89 -0.33
C TYR A 529 -5.41 -21.42 -0.28
N THR A 530 -4.10 -21.21 -0.17
CA THR A 530 -3.46 -19.90 -0.15
C THR A 530 -3.09 -19.37 -1.54
N LEU A 531 -3.38 -20.14 -2.60
CA LEU A 531 -3.05 -19.76 -3.98
C LEU A 531 -3.81 -18.53 -4.46
N LEU A 532 -5.01 -18.27 -3.92
CA LEU A 532 -5.88 -17.18 -4.36
C LEU A 532 -6.49 -16.44 -3.17
N ARG A 533 -6.23 -15.14 -3.09
CA ARG A 533 -6.83 -14.23 -2.10
C ARG A 533 -8.36 -14.37 -2.03
N ASP A 534 -9.02 -14.40 -3.18
CA ASP A 534 -10.48 -14.37 -3.25
C ASP A 534 -11.11 -15.69 -2.76
N TYR A 535 -10.36 -16.81 -2.77
CA TYR A 535 -10.82 -18.06 -2.17
C TYR A 535 -10.95 -17.95 -0.65
N SER A 536 -9.99 -17.31 0.00
CA SER A 536 -10.03 -17.07 1.44
C SER A 536 -11.25 -16.23 1.84
N SER A 537 -11.49 -15.13 1.11
CA SER A 537 -12.67 -14.28 1.31
C SER A 537 -13.98 -15.04 1.07
N PHE A 538 -14.05 -15.85 0.00
CA PHE A 538 -15.19 -16.72 -0.26
C PHE A 538 -15.48 -17.66 0.92
N MET A 539 -14.48 -18.37 1.44
CA MET A 539 -14.68 -19.31 2.56
C MET A 539 -15.11 -18.62 3.86
N ARG A 540 -14.54 -17.43 4.16
CA ARG A 540 -14.99 -16.60 5.28
C ARG A 540 -16.47 -16.26 5.16
N ASP A 541 -16.88 -15.76 4.00
CA ASP A 541 -18.25 -15.26 3.81
C ASP A 541 -19.26 -16.40 3.66
N TYR A 542 -18.88 -17.51 3.03
CA TYR A 542 -19.69 -18.73 2.96
C TYR A 542 -19.97 -19.32 4.34
N THR A 543 -18.94 -19.57 5.14
CA THR A 543 -19.11 -20.09 6.51
C THR A 543 -19.77 -19.08 7.45
N GLY A 544 -19.62 -17.79 7.18
CA GLY A 544 -20.32 -16.74 7.89
C GLY A 544 -21.81 -16.70 7.56
N TYR A 545 -22.19 -16.85 6.29
CA TYR A 545 -23.59 -16.90 5.88
C TYR A 545 -24.33 -18.09 6.52
N ILE A 546 -23.70 -19.26 6.56
CA ILE A 546 -24.27 -20.43 7.25
C ILE A 546 -24.52 -20.14 8.73
N ASP A 547 -23.61 -19.42 9.39
CA ASP A 547 -23.77 -19.03 10.79
C ASP A 547 -24.91 -18.01 10.98
N ASP A 548 -25.05 -17.05 10.06
CA ASP A 548 -26.09 -16.00 10.08
C ASP A 548 -27.51 -16.60 9.97
N ILE A 549 -27.70 -17.66 9.17
CA ILE A 549 -29.02 -18.25 8.93
C ILE A 549 -29.43 -19.29 9.99
N LEU A 550 -28.49 -19.74 10.81
CA LEU A 550 -28.78 -20.65 11.91
C LEU A 550 -29.44 -19.87 13.07
N PRO A 551 -30.45 -20.43 13.77
CA PRO A 551 -31.09 -19.76 14.90
C PRO A 551 -30.05 -19.24 15.89
N PRO A 552 -30.20 -18.02 16.44
CA PRO A 552 -29.20 -17.45 17.34
C PRO A 552 -28.94 -18.40 18.51
N SER A 553 -27.66 -18.57 18.87
CA SER A 553 -27.30 -19.32 20.08
C SER A 553 -27.98 -18.70 21.29
N ASN A 554 -28.44 -19.52 22.24
CA ASN A 554 -29.02 -19.03 23.49
C ASN A 554 -28.01 -18.05 24.13
N PRO A 555 -28.33 -16.75 24.23
CA PRO A 555 -27.40 -15.75 24.75
C PRO A 555 -27.20 -15.90 26.26
N ASN A 556 -27.98 -16.76 26.91
CA ASN A 556 -27.96 -16.94 28.35
C ASN A 556 -27.26 -18.24 28.74
N VAL A 557 -26.32 -18.12 29.67
CA VAL A 557 -25.88 -19.27 30.47
C VAL A 557 -26.99 -19.53 31.49
N ASN A 558 -27.55 -20.74 31.49
CA ASN A 558 -28.59 -21.09 32.46
C ASN A 558 -27.99 -21.12 33.88
N LEU A 559 -28.24 -20.07 34.66
CA LEU A 559 -27.75 -19.91 36.03
C LEU A 559 -28.88 -20.22 37.01
N THR A 560 -29.21 -21.50 37.16
CA THR A 560 -30.15 -21.92 38.21
C THR A 560 -29.50 -21.72 39.59
N PRO A 561 -30.29 -21.62 40.68
CA PRO A 561 -29.77 -21.65 42.04
C PRO A 561 -28.80 -22.80 42.30
N GLN A 562 -29.11 -24.00 41.77
CA GLN A 562 -28.26 -25.18 41.85
C GLN A 562 -26.92 -24.96 41.12
N GLU A 563 -26.94 -24.34 39.94
CA GLU A 563 -25.69 -24.00 39.25
C GLU A 563 -24.88 -22.93 39.98
N LEU A 564 -25.53 -21.93 40.58
CA LEU A 564 -24.84 -20.94 41.39
C LEU A 564 -24.13 -21.60 42.58
N GLU A 565 -24.81 -22.49 43.32
CA GLU A 565 -24.18 -23.24 44.41
C GLU A 565 -22.98 -24.06 43.91
N ARG A 566 -23.14 -24.77 42.78
CA ARG A 566 -22.05 -25.57 42.18
C ARG A 566 -20.86 -24.71 41.79
N ILE A 567 -21.10 -23.61 41.07
CA ILE A 567 -20.07 -22.69 40.57
C ILE A 567 -19.28 -22.08 41.74
N TYR A 568 -19.97 -21.54 42.75
CA TYR A 568 -19.31 -20.93 43.90
C TYR A 568 -18.58 -21.96 44.78
N SER A 569 -19.11 -23.18 44.89
CA SER A 569 -18.40 -24.28 45.54
C SER A 569 -17.11 -24.66 44.81
N GLU A 570 -17.12 -24.65 43.47
CA GLU A 570 -15.90 -24.85 42.69
C GLU A 570 -14.90 -23.71 42.85
N PHE A 571 -15.36 -22.46 42.94
CA PHE A 571 -14.50 -21.31 43.20
C PHE A 571 -13.82 -21.42 44.57
N ASP A 572 -14.56 -21.82 45.61
CA ASP A 572 -14.04 -22.07 46.96
C ASP A 572 -12.99 -23.20 46.94
N ALA A 573 -13.31 -24.32 46.29
CA ALA A 573 -12.42 -25.48 46.18
C ALA A 573 -11.13 -25.19 45.40
N LYS A 574 -11.20 -24.32 44.38
CA LYS A 574 -10.06 -23.87 43.57
C LYS A 574 -9.31 -22.69 44.20
N GLY A 575 -9.72 -22.24 45.39
CA GLY A 575 -9.11 -21.11 46.10
C GLY A 575 -9.29 -19.75 45.42
N LYS A 576 -10.26 -19.62 44.50
CA LYS A 576 -10.60 -18.34 43.85
C LYS A 576 -11.39 -17.40 44.76
N ILE A 577 -12.10 -17.95 45.73
CA ILE A 577 -12.81 -17.24 46.80
C ILE A 577 -12.70 -18.07 48.08
N LYS A 578 -12.94 -17.46 49.24
CA LYS A 578 -13.13 -18.16 50.51
C LYS A 578 -14.52 -17.89 51.03
N LEU A 579 -15.43 -18.84 50.85
CA LEU A 579 -16.82 -18.69 51.26
C LEU A 579 -16.96 -18.85 52.78
N THR A 580 -17.66 -17.91 53.41
CA THR A 580 -18.13 -18.01 54.80
C THR A 580 -19.20 -19.09 54.93
N GLN A 581 -19.43 -19.57 56.16
CA GLN A 581 -20.51 -20.53 56.41
C GLN A 581 -21.90 -19.94 56.10
N GLU A 582 -22.06 -18.63 56.29
CA GLU A 582 -23.26 -17.89 55.94
C GLU A 582 -23.52 -17.87 54.43
N GLU A 583 -22.51 -17.52 53.61
CA GLU A 583 -22.60 -17.56 52.14
C GLU A 583 -22.89 -18.99 51.64
N LYS A 584 -22.25 -20.02 52.21
CA LYS A 584 -22.51 -21.44 51.88
C LYS A 584 -23.95 -21.85 52.19
N ASN A 585 -24.45 -21.44 53.35
CA ASN A 585 -25.83 -21.72 53.75
C ASN A 585 -26.83 -20.95 52.87
N ALA A 586 -26.54 -19.69 52.52
CA ALA A 586 -27.38 -18.88 51.64
C ALA A 586 -27.52 -19.51 50.24
N LEU A 587 -26.42 -19.98 49.64
CA LEU A 587 -26.46 -20.69 48.34
C LEU A 587 -27.30 -21.97 48.38
N ARG A 588 -27.10 -22.83 49.40
CA ARG A 588 -27.91 -24.05 49.59
C ARG A 588 -29.38 -23.77 49.79
N ASN A 589 -29.66 -22.81 50.65
CA ASN A 589 -31.00 -22.40 50.97
C ASN A 589 -31.69 -21.87 49.71
N PHE A 590 -31.01 -21.06 48.90
CA PHE A 590 -31.54 -20.54 47.64
C PHE A 590 -32.03 -21.67 46.70
N CYS A 591 -31.34 -22.81 46.64
CA CYS A 591 -31.80 -24.01 45.92
C CYS A 591 -33.11 -24.57 46.48
N VAL A 592 -33.19 -24.80 47.79
CA VAL A 592 -34.38 -25.34 48.48
C VAL A 592 -35.59 -24.41 48.32
N TYR A 593 -35.35 -23.09 48.37
CA TYR A 593 -36.38 -22.08 48.22
C TYR A 593 -36.96 -22.04 46.80
N GLN A 594 -36.13 -22.20 45.76
CA GLN A 594 -36.58 -22.26 44.37
C GLN A 594 -37.50 -23.46 44.11
N ASP A 595 -37.17 -24.63 44.67
CA ASP A 595 -37.99 -25.82 44.54
C ASP A 595 -39.37 -25.62 45.17
N LYS A 596 -39.44 -24.92 46.31
CA LYS A 596 -40.72 -24.59 46.97
C LYS A 596 -41.54 -23.55 46.20
N VAL A 597 -40.90 -22.56 45.60
CA VAL A 597 -41.59 -21.58 44.73
C VAL A 597 -42.19 -22.27 43.52
N ASN A 598 -41.45 -23.18 42.88
CA ASN A 598 -41.94 -23.97 41.76
C ASN A 598 -43.14 -24.84 42.16
N GLU A 599 -43.11 -25.44 43.36
CA GLU A 599 -44.22 -26.22 43.93
C GLU A 599 -45.48 -25.35 44.14
N LEU A 600 -45.33 -24.17 44.75
CA LEU A 600 -46.42 -23.22 45.01
C LEU A 600 -47.05 -22.67 43.72
N GLN A 601 -46.23 -22.45 42.69
CA GLN A 601 -46.71 -22.05 41.36
C GLN A 601 -47.47 -23.18 40.67
N ALA A 602 -46.99 -24.42 40.76
CA ALA A 602 -47.67 -25.59 40.22
C ALA A 602 -49.00 -25.89 40.93
N SER A 603 -49.10 -25.59 42.22
CA SER A 603 -50.32 -25.78 43.02
C SER A 603 -51.34 -24.65 42.92
N LYS A 604 -51.07 -23.58 42.15
CA LYS A 604 -51.89 -22.34 42.08
C LYS A 604 -52.17 -21.76 43.48
N ALA A 605 -51.16 -21.71 44.34
CA ALA A 605 -51.28 -21.17 45.70
C ALA A 605 -51.78 -19.71 45.71
N ASP A 606 -52.41 -19.31 46.81
CA ASP A 606 -52.94 -17.95 46.99
C ASP A 606 -51.81 -16.90 46.93
N SER A 607 -52.11 -15.73 46.39
CA SER A 607 -51.18 -14.62 46.18
C SER A 607 -50.52 -14.18 47.50
N LEU A 608 -51.25 -14.28 48.63
CA LEU A 608 -50.74 -13.95 49.96
C LEU A 608 -49.71 -14.95 50.49
N GLU A 609 -49.84 -16.24 50.13
CA GLU A 609 -48.91 -17.29 50.55
C GLU A 609 -47.58 -17.18 49.79
N VAL A 610 -47.67 -16.82 48.50
CA VAL A 610 -46.49 -16.50 47.68
C VAL A 610 -45.77 -15.26 48.24
N ILE A 611 -46.49 -14.18 48.54
CA ILE A 611 -45.89 -12.93 49.08
C ILE A 611 -45.20 -13.19 50.44
N ALA A 612 -45.85 -13.90 51.36
CA ALA A 612 -45.28 -14.20 52.67
C ALA A 612 -44.02 -15.08 52.58
N TYR A 613 -43.93 -15.94 51.56
CA TYR A 613 -42.75 -16.75 51.29
C TYR A 613 -41.64 -15.94 50.59
N THR A 614 -41.98 -15.02 49.69
CA THR A 614 -41.04 -14.11 49.03
C THR A 614 -40.38 -13.13 50.02
N GLU A 615 -41.10 -12.66 51.04
CA GLU A 615 -40.50 -11.83 52.11
C GLU A 615 -39.43 -12.60 52.91
N LYS A 616 -39.61 -13.91 53.13
CA LYS A 616 -38.58 -14.76 53.76
C LYS A 616 -37.33 -14.97 52.89
N LEU A 617 -37.46 -14.78 51.58
CA LEU A 617 -36.37 -14.93 50.60
C LEU A 617 -35.43 -13.72 50.59
N LYS A 618 -35.90 -12.54 51.02
CA LYS A 618 -35.18 -11.27 50.86
C LYS A 618 -33.76 -11.27 51.45
N PRO A 619 -33.51 -11.73 52.70
CA PRO A 619 -32.16 -11.73 53.27
C PRO A 619 -31.20 -12.69 52.55
N ILE A 620 -31.73 -13.81 52.05
CA ILE A 620 -30.95 -14.82 51.32
C ILE A 620 -30.60 -14.29 49.93
N ILE A 621 -31.57 -13.67 49.25
CA ILE A 621 -31.36 -13.00 47.96
C ILE A 621 -30.33 -11.89 48.11
N GLU A 622 -30.41 -11.05 49.15
CA GLU A 622 -29.43 -9.99 49.41
C GLU A 622 -28.03 -10.56 49.62
N THR A 623 -27.89 -11.65 50.39
CA THR A 623 -26.60 -12.31 50.61
C THR A 623 -26.03 -12.91 49.32
N VAL A 624 -26.86 -13.58 48.51
CA VAL A 624 -26.45 -14.13 47.21
C VAL A 624 -26.12 -13.02 46.23
N GLN A 625 -26.88 -11.92 46.20
CA GLN A 625 -26.59 -10.75 45.36
C GLN A 625 -25.26 -10.09 45.75
N GLN A 626 -24.99 -9.91 47.04
CA GLN A 626 -23.70 -9.41 47.52
C GLN A 626 -22.57 -10.34 47.10
N LEU A 627 -22.75 -11.66 47.22
CA LEU A 627 -21.77 -12.64 46.77
C LEU A 627 -21.56 -12.60 45.24
N VAL A 628 -22.64 -12.45 44.46
CA VAL A 628 -22.58 -12.33 42.99
C VAL A 628 -21.85 -11.07 42.54
N ASN A 629 -22.04 -9.98 43.26
CA ASN A 629 -21.40 -8.69 42.99
C ASN A 629 -19.94 -8.65 43.49
N LYS A 630 -19.47 -9.68 44.20
CA LYS A 630 -18.12 -9.78 44.75
C LYS A 630 -17.15 -10.30 43.68
N ASP A 631 -16.11 -9.52 43.40
CA ASP A 631 -14.94 -9.91 42.59
C ASP A 631 -15.19 -10.31 41.13
N ASN A 632 -16.38 -10.04 40.57
CA ASN A 632 -16.77 -10.33 39.17
C ASN A 632 -16.57 -11.81 38.74
N LEU A 633 -16.48 -12.75 39.69
CA LEU A 633 -16.14 -14.15 39.41
C LEU A 633 -17.19 -14.86 38.55
N LEU A 634 -18.48 -14.69 38.90
CA LEU A 634 -19.58 -15.26 38.13
C LEU A 634 -19.67 -14.64 36.73
N THR A 635 -19.52 -13.32 36.62
CA THR A 635 -19.48 -12.60 35.33
C THR A 635 -18.38 -13.15 34.43
N ASN A 636 -17.17 -13.33 34.96
CA ASN A 636 -16.06 -13.92 34.22
C ASN A 636 -16.40 -15.36 33.76
N TYR A 637 -16.94 -16.20 34.65
CA TYR A 637 -17.34 -17.55 34.28
C TYR A 637 -18.41 -17.59 33.19
N VAL A 638 -19.44 -16.74 33.28
CA VAL A 638 -20.48 -16.62 32.25
C VAL A 638 -19.85 -16.23 30.90
N GLN A 639 -18.97 -15.23 30.89
CA GLN A 639 -18.27 -14.80 29.69
C GLN A 639 -17.38 -15.90 29.08
N GLU A 640 -16.73 -16.73 29.91
CA GLU A 640 -15.99 -17.91 29.46
C GLU A 640 -16.92 -18.96 28.82
N GLN A 641 -18.08 -19.24 29.43
CA GLN A 641 -19.06 -20.18 28.87
C GLN A 641 -19.67 -19.68 27.56
N LEU A 642 -19.98 -18.38 27.47
CA LEU A 642 -20.46 -17.77 26.22
C LEU A 642 -19.42 -17.87 25.10
N ALA A 643 -18.15 -17.59 25.40
CA ALA A 643 -17.06 -17.77 24.44
C ALA A 643 -16.94 -19.23 23.99
N LYS A 644 -17.09 -20.19 24.92
CA LYS A 644 -17.06 -21.63 24.60
C LYS A 644 -18.25 -22.07 23.76
N ASN A 645 -19.45 -21.58 24.07
CA ASN A 645 -20.65 -21.88 23.29
C ASN A 645 -20.54 -21.33 21.86
N SER A 646 -20.05 -20.10 21.72
CA SER A 646 -19.74 -19.50 20.41
C SER A 646 -18.72 -20.34 19.64
N ALA A 647 -17.64 -20.75 20.30
CA ALA A 647 -16.61 -21.56 19.66
C ALA A 647 -17.14 -22.92 19.21
N ASN A 648 -17.84 -23.65 20.08
CA ASN A 648 -18.41 -24.95 19.73
C ASN A 648 -19.42 -24.85 18.58
N ARG A 649 -20.24 -23.80 18.55
CA ARG A 649 -21.15 -23.54 17.42
C ARG A 649 -20.36 -23.39 16.13
N LYS A 650 -19.36 -22.51 16.10
CA LYS A 650 -18.59 -22.28 14.87
C LYS A 650 -17.83 -23.53 14.43
N LEU A 651 -17.21 -24.25 15.36
CA LEU A 651 -16.53 -25.52 15.08
C LEU A 651 -17.51 -26.55 14.49
N SER A 652 -18.73 -26.67 15.04
CA SER A 652 -19.73 -27.59 14.50
C SER A 652 -20.15 -27.25 13.06
N ILE A 653 -20.21 -25.96 12.71
CA ILE A 653 -20.46 -25.52 11.33
C ILE A 653 -19.30 -25.98 10.44
N ILE A 654 -18.06 -25.69 10.82
CA ILE A 654 -16.86 -26.07 10.05
C ILE A 654 -16.79 -27.59 9.89
N ASP A 655 -17.08 -28.36 10.94
CA ASP A 655 -17.04 -29.82 10.92
C ASP A 655 -18.20 -30.45 10.12
N SER A 656 -19.32 -29.74 9.98
CA SER A 656 -20.46 -30.19 9.17
C SER A 656 -20.22 -30.09 7.66
N LEU A 657 -19.26 -29.25 7.26
CA LEU A 657 -18.92 -29.03 5.87
C LEU A 657 -17.98 -30.14 5.38
N GLN A 658 -18.27 -30.65 4.19
CA GLN A 658 -17.41 -31.58 3.45
C GLN A 658 -16.13 -30.90 2.97
N MET A 659 -15.10 -30.90 3.82
CA MET A 659 -13.75 -30.42 3.50
C MET A 659 -12.67 -31.34 4.07
N ASP A 660 -11.46 -31.24 3.51
CA ASP A 660 -10.31 -31.98 4.03
C ASP A 660 -9.79 -31.41 5.36
N THR A 661 -8.84 -32.13 5.97
CA THR A 661 -8.28 -31.78 7.27
C THR A 661 -7.55 -30.43 7.23
N ASN A 662 -6.84 -30.11 6.15
CA ASN A 662 -6.04 -28.89 6.07
C ASN A 662 -6.92 -27.65 6.03
N LEU A 663 -7.95 -27.63 5.17
CA LEU A 663 -8.88 -26.51 5.10
C LEU A 663 -9.62 -26.34 6.43
N ARG A 664 -10.01 -27.45 7.05
CA ARG A 664 -10.68 -27.46 8.36
C ARG A 664 -9.80 -26.81 9.42
N GLU A 665 -8.55 -27.23 9.55
CA GLU A 665 -7.62 -26.67 10.54
C GLU A 665 -7.34 -25.18 10.29
N ILE A 666 -7.22 -24.75 9.03
CA ILE A 666 -7.06 -23.33 8.66
C ILE A 666 -8.27 -22.51 9.12
N LEU A 667 -9.49 -22.94 8.79
CA LEU A 667 -10.71 -22.22 9.17
C LEU A 667 -10.94 -22.20 10.69
N LYS A 668 -10.61 -23.29 11.39
CA LYS A 668 -10.62 -23.33 12.86
C LYS A 668 -9.61 -22.32 13.41
N THR A 669 -8.40 -22.28 12.87
CA THR A 669 -7.36 -21.32 13.28
C THR A 669 -7.78 -19.87 13.01
N GLN A 670 -8.31 -19.58 11.82
CA GLN A 670 -8.85 -18.27 11.49
C GLN A 670 -9.91 -17.80 12.51
N TYR A 671 -10.84 -18.68 12.89
CA TYR A 671 -11.87 -18.34 13.87
C TYR A 671 -11.28 -18.05 15.27
N TYR A 672 -10.36 -18.89 15.77
CA TYR A 672 -9.71 -18.63 17.06
C TYR A 672 -8.87 -17.35 17.04
N TYR A 673 -8.24 -17.03 15.91
CA TYR A 673 -7.51 -15.78 15.72
C TYR A 673 -8.47 -14.59 15.78
N GLU A 674 -9.60 -14.66 15.07
CA GLU A 674 -10.66 -13.65 15.10
C GLU A 674 -11.22 -13.46 16.52
N MET A 675 -11.45 -14.54 17.29
CA MET A 675 -11.87 -14.44 18.68
C MET A 675 -10.89 -13.63 19.54
N LEU A 676 -9.58 -13.88 19.39
CA LEU A 676 -8.54 -13.13 20.10
C LEU A 676 -8.54 -11.65 19.69
N GLN A 677 -8.59 -11.36 18.38
CA GLN A 677 -8.62 -9.99 17.85
C GLN A 677 -9.89 -9.23 18.24
N ASN A 678 -11.04 -9.90 18.33
CA ASN A 678 -12.27 -9.23 18.74
C ASN A 678 -12.29 -8.95 20.24
N ARG A 679 -11.73 -9.85 21.05
CA ARG A 679 -11.72 -9.72 22.52
C ARG A 679 -10.63 -8.81 23.06
N HIS A 680 -9.50 -8.66 22.36
CA HIS A 680 -8.27 -8.02 22.88
C HIS A 680 -7.85 -8.53 24.27
N ASN A 681 -8.15 -9.80 24.52
CA ASN A 681 -7.91 -10.50 25.77
C ASN A 681 -7.44 -11.90 25.45
N GLU A 682 -6.67 -12.48 26.36
CA GLU A 682 -6.29 -13.87 26.26
C GLU A 682 -7.54 -14.77 26.33
N LEU A 683 -7.50 -15.89 25.61
CA LEU A 683 -8.53 -16.91 25.70
C LEU A 683 -8.38 -17.71 26.99
N PRO A 684 -9.49 -18.21 27.56
CA PRO A 684 -9.45 -19.16 28.65
C PRO A 684 -8.60 -20.37 28.29
N HIS A 685 -7.83 -20.88 29.26
CA HIS A 685 -6.95 -22.04 29.08
C HIS A 685 -7.69 -23.24 28.46
N THR A 686 -8.95 -23.46 28.83
CA THR A 686 -9.79 -24.53 28.28
C THR A 686 -10.01 -24.41 26.77
N LEU A 687 -10.16 -23.19 26.24
CA LEU A 687 -10.28 -22.94 24.80
C LEU A 687 -8.95 -23.12 24.08
N ILE A 688 -7.83 -22.70 24.68
CA ILE A 688 -6.50 -22.96 24.11
C ILE A 688 -6.21 -24.46 24.03
N GLU A 689 -6.55 -25.23 25.06
CA GLU A 689 -6.38 -26.69 25.05
C GLU A 689 -7.35 -27.39 24.09
N GLN A 690 -8.56 -26.85 23.91
CA GLN A 690 -9.46 -27.32 22.85
C GLN A 690 -8.83 -27.06 21.47
N TYR A 691 -8.38 -25.84 21.21
CA TYR A 691 -7.74 -25.47 19.95
C TYR A 691 -6.55 -26.39 19.60
N LYS A 692 -5.64 -26.64 20.55
CA LYS A 692 -4.48 -27.54 20.35
C LYS A 692 -4.88 -28.99 20.01
N LYS A 693 -6.05 -29.43 20.45
CA LYS A 693 -6.59 -30.77 20.10
C LYS A 693 -7.23 -30.78 18.72
N GLU A 694 -7.87 -29.68 18.34
CA GLU A 694 -8.59 -29.52 17.08
C GLU A 694 -7.67 -29.19 15.89
N VAL A 695 -6.49 -28.62 16.15
CA VAL A 695 -5.51 -28.20 15.14
C VAL A 695 -4.15 -28.79 15.45
N SER A 696 -3.69 -29.70 14.58
CA SER A 696 -2.42 -30.41 14.74
C SER A 696 -1.24 -29.73 14.03
N ASN A 697 -1.49 -28.92 13.00
CA ASN A 697 -0.44 -28.25 12.24
C ASN A 697 0.33 -27.23 13.11
N PRO A 698 1.66 -27.37 13.28
CA PRO A 698 2.46 -26.47 14.12
C PRO A 698 2.47 -25.02 13.64
N SER A 699 2.46 -24.78 12.33
CA SER A 699 2.50 -23.43 11.76
C SER A 699 1.19 -22.69 12.02
N LEU A 700 0.06 -23.39 11.93
CA LEU A 700 -1.24 -22.85 12.33
C LEU A 700 -1.29 -22.56 13.84
N GLN A 701 -0.76 -23.46 14.67
CA GLN A 701 -0.73 -23.25 16.12
C GLN A 701 0.04 -21.99 16.52
N VAL A 702 1.12 -21.64 15.82
CA VAL A 702 1.91 -20.43 16.09
C VAL A 702 1.07 -19.16 15.98
N TYR A 703 0.10 -19.07 15.07
CA TYR A 703 -0.78 -17.90 14.97
C TYR A 703 -1.54 -17.65 16.28
N ILE A 704 -2.12 -18.70 16.86
CA ILE A 704 -2.92 -18.57 18.09
C ILE A 704 -2.04 -18.41 19.31
N LEU A 705 -0.97 -19.19 19.44
CA LEU A 705 -0.11 -19.15 20.62
C LEU A 705 0.67 -17.82 20.72
N SER A 706 1.09 -17.25 19.60
CA SER A 706 1.75 -15.93 19.59
C SER A 706 0.80 -14.80 19.98
N GLN A 707 -0.43 -14.81 19.46
CA GLN A 707 -1.46 -13.83 19.84
C GLN A 707 -1.91 -14.01 21.29
N GLN A 708 -2.11 -15.25 21.74
CA GLN A 708 -2.40 -15.57 23.13
C GLN A 708 -1.32 -14.97 24.05
N GLN A 709 -0.04 -15.21 23.75
CA GLN A 709 1.07 -14.67 24.53
C GLN A 709 1.12 -13.13 24.48
N LYS A 710 0.81 -12.51 23.34
CA LYS A 710 0.69 -11.05 23.20
C LYS A 710 -0.36 -10.52 24.18
N TYR A 711 -1.56 -11.11 24.23
CA TYR A 711 -2.62 -10.64 25.12
C TYR A 711 -2.38 -10.98 26.58
N GLU A 712 -1.73 -12.10 26.91
CA GLU A 712 -1.28 -12.38 28.29
C GLU A 712 -0.29 -11.32 28.80
N LYS A 713 0.67 -10.93 27.96
CA LYS A 713 1.61 -9.85 28.27
C LYS A 713 0.89 -8.50 28.41
N LEU A 714 -0.06 -8.21 27.53
CA LEU A 714 -0.85 -6.98 27.55
C LEU A 714 -1.73 -6.89 28.82
N SER A 715 -2.40 -7.98 29.18
CA SER A 715 -3.21 -8.10 30.40
C SER A 715 -2.40 -7.79 31.65
N ASN A 716 -1.16 -8.27 31.71
CA ASN A 716 -0.25 -8.04 32.83
C ASN A 716 0.51 -6.70 32.78
N LYS A 717 0.47 -5.98 31.66
CA LYS A 717 1.12 -4.66 31.53
C LYS A 717 0.38 -3.62 32.38
N THR A 718 1.12 -2.83 33.15
CA THR A 718 0.59 -1.69 33.90
C THR A 718 0.05 -0.62 32.95
N ILE A 719 -1.07 0.00 33.31
CA ILE A 719 -1.62 1.15 32.59
C ILE A 719 -0.78 2.37 32.96
N GLU A 720 -0.22 3.05 31.97
CA GLU A 720 0.39 4.37 32.14
C GLU A 720 -0.71 5.38 32.47
N HIS A 721 -0.50 6.29 33.43
CA HIS A 721 -1.54 7.23 33.87
C HIS A 721 -2.85 6.54 34.31
N PRO A 722 -2.82 5.62 35.29
CA PRO A 722 -4.03 4.94 35.76
C PRO A 722 -5.09 5.91 36.30
N GLU A 723 -4.70 7.11 36.74
CA GLU A 723 -5.60 8.19 37.14
C GLU A 723 -6.53 8.68 36.02
N SER A 724 -6.24 8.34 34.76
CA SER A 724 -7.11 8.64 33.62
C SER A 724 -8.30 7.70 33.50
N LEU A 725 -8.32 6.57 34.22
CA LEU A 725 -9.46 5.67 34.27
C LEU A 725 -10.37 6.11 35.43
N MET A 726 -11.56 6.59 35.08
CA MET A 726 -12.43 7.24 36.05
C MET A 726 -13.32 6.21 36.78
N PRO A 727 -13.46 6.31 38.11
CA PRO A 727 -14.37 5.48 38.88
C PRO A 727 -15.84 5.82 38.59
N ASN A 728 -16.72 4.82 38.69
CA ASN A 728 -18.16 4.99 38.47
C ASN A 728 -18.92 5.32 39.77
N GLU A 729 -18.34 5.07 40.94
CA GLU A 729 -18.94 5.32 42.25
C GLU A 729 -19.46 6.76 42.43
N PRO A 730 -18.77 7.82 41.96
CA PRO A 730 -19.29 9.18 42.05
C PRO A 730 -20.56 9.44 41.21
N LEU A 731 -20.90 8.52 40.31
CA LEU A 731 -22.03 8.63 39.38
C LEU A 731 -23.16 7.64 39.73
N ALA A 732 -22.99 6.77 40.74
CA ALA A 732 -23.85 5.60 40.97
C ALA A 732 -25.36 5.93 41.08
N GLU A 733 -25.71 7.08 41.68
CA GLU A 733 -27.10 7.50 41.91
C GLU A 733 -27.72 8.27 40.72
N ILE A 734 -26.95 8.57 39.67
CA ILE A 734 -27.42 9.39 38.54
C ILE A 734 -27.91 8.48 37.43
N THR A 735 -29.19 8.58 37.09
CA THR A 735 -29.82 7.78 36.01
C THR A 735 -30.16 8.59 34.77
N ASP A 736 -30.21 9.93 34.89
CA ASP A 736 -30.50 10.83 33.78
C ASP A 736 -29.24 11.12 32.95
N GLY A 737 -29.37 11.00 31.62
CA GLY A 737 -28.25 11.14 30.68
C GLY A 737 -27.66 12.54 30.60
N GLU A 738 -28.48 13.59 30.73
CA GLU A 738 -27.98 14.96 30.76
C GLU A 738 -27.21 15.22 32.05
N GLN A 739 -27.77 14.82 33.20
CA GLN A 739 -27.09 14.97 34.49
C GLN A 739 -25.77 14.21 34.54
N LEU A 740 -25.73 12.98 33.99
CA LEU A 740 -24.49 12.19 33.85
C LEU A 740 -23.45 12.95 33.02
N PHE A 741 -23.84 13.43 31.83
CA PHE A 741 -22.94 14.18 30.96
C PHE A 741 -22.39 15.43 31.67
N ARG A 742 -23.27 16.24 32.29
CA ARG A 742 -22.88 17.45 33.03
C ARG A 742 -21.91 17.13 34.15
N LYS A 743 -22.15 16.06 34.90
CA LYS A 743 -21.29 15.63 36.01
C LYS A 743 -19.91 15.16 35.53
N ILE A 744 -19.86 14.43 34.42
CA ILE A 744 -18.61 13.94 33.82
C ILE A 744 -17.71 15.09 33.35
N ILE A 745 -18.29 16.14 32.76
CA ILE A 745 -17.51 17.25 32.20
C ILE A 745 -17.20 18.38 33.19
N GLU A 746 -17.94 18.45 34.31
CA GLU A 746 -17.81 19.49 35.35
C GLU A 746 -16.35 19.74 35.78
N PRO A 747 -15.50 18.72 36.03
CA PRO A 747 -14.11 18.92 36.44
C PRO A 747 -13.22 19.60 35.39
N TYR A 748 -13.67 19.67 34.13
CA TYR A 748 -12.89 20.16 32.99
C TYR A 748 -13.37 21.52 32.48
N LYS A 749 -14.22 22.22 33.23
CA LYS A 749 -14.63 23.59 32.90
C LYS A 749 -13.40 24.49 32.68
N GLY A 750 -13.43 25.29 31.62
CA GLY A 750 -12.29 26.08 31.15
C GLY A 750 -11.39 25.39 30.12
N LYS A 751 -11.63 24.09 29.83
CA LYS A 751 -10.90 23.32 28.82
C LYS A 751 -11.83 22.90 27.68
N VAL A 752 -11.28 22.72 26.49
CA VAL A 752 -12.00 22.15 25.35
C VAL A 752 -12.00 20.63 25.50
N ILE A 753 -13.13 19.96 25.26
CA ILE A 753 -13.22 18.49 25.35
C ILE A 753 -13.46 17.90 23.96
N TYR A 754 -12.59 16.97 23.57
CA TYR A 754 -12.79 16.09 22.42
C TYR A 754 -13.32 14.74 22.92
N LEU A 755 -14.61 14.51 22.71
CA LEU A 755 -15.32 13.32 23.13
C LEU A 755 -15.26 12.25 22.04
N ASP A 756 -14.91 11.02 22.43
CA ASP A 756 -14.91 9.80 21.61
C ASP A 756 -15.81 8.74 22.28
N VAL A 757 -16.93 8.43 21.65
CA VAL A 757 -17.83 7.34 22.06
C VAL A 757 -17.50 6.11 21.21
N TRP A 758 -17.09 5.02 21.88
CA TRP A 758 -16.52 3.82 21.25
C TRP A 758 -16.91 2.55 22.01
N GLY A 759 -16.57 1.36 21.49
CA GLY A 759 -16.77 0.09 22.21
C GLY A 759 -15.71 -0.94 21.83
N THR A 760 -15.41 -1.90 22.71
CA THR A 760 -14.36 -2.90 22.47
C THR A 760 -14.70 -3.86 21.32
N TRP A 761 -16.00 -4.04 21.08
CA TRP A 761 -16.57 -4.84 19.98
C TRP A 761 -16.57 -4.10 18.63
N CYS A 762 -16.27 -2.80 18.60
CA CYS A 762 -16.37 -1.96 17.40
C CYS A 762 -15.05 -1.95 16.61
N GLY A 763 -14.99 -2.72 15.51
CA GLY A 763 -13.84 -2.73 14.59
C GLY A 763 -13.43 -1.34 14.06
N PRO A 764 -14.35 -0.53 13.51
CA PRO A 764 -14.04 0.83 13.05
C PRO A 764 -13.47 1.75 14.13
N CYS A 765 -13.90 1.60 15.39
CA CYS A 765 -13.39 2.37 16.52
C CYS A 765 -11.91 2.07 16.75
N LYS A 766 -11.55 0.78 16.81
CA LYS A 766 -10.16 0.33 16.98
C LYS A 766 -9.26 0.78 15.84
N ASN A 767 -9.77 0.80 14.60
CA ASN A 767 -9.06 1.36 13.45
C ASN A 767 -8.79 2.87 13.56
N MET A 768 -9.61 3.64 14.29
CA MET A 768 -9.35 5.06 14.54
C MET A 768 -8.34 5.28 15.68
N MET A 769 -8.29 4.36 16.65
CA MET A 769 -7.44 4.48 17.84
C MET A 769 -5.94 4.48 17.55
N GLN A 770 -5.51 3.90 16.42
CA GLN A 770 -4.11 3.98 15.97
C GLN A 770 -3.62 5.43 15.79
N TYR A 771 -4.53 6.38 15.52
CA TYR A 771 -4.22 7.80 15.33
C TYR A 771 -4.23 8.60 16.64
N ALA A 772 -4.78 8.05 17.73
CA ALA A 772 -5.00 8.79 18.99
C ALA A 772 -3.71 9.39 19.56
N LYS A 773 -2.58 8.67 19.47
CA LYS A 773 -1.27 9.16 19.93
C LYS A 773 -0.80 10.39 19.15
N ALA A 774 -0.99 10.39 17.83
CA ALA A 774 -0.65 11.52 16.98
C ALA A 774 -1.55 12.73 17.27
N SER A 775 -2.87 12.51 17.37
CA SER A 775 -3.83 13.57 17.69
C SER A 775 -3.52 14.21 19.06
N LYS A 776 -3.23 13.43 20.10
CA LYS A 776 -2.84 13.97 21.41
C LYS A 776 -1.56 14.78 21.38
N LYS A 777 -0.59 14.39 20.56
CA LYS A 777 0.67 15.12 20.40
C LYS A 777 0.46 16.52 19.81
N LEU A 778 -0.52 16.68 18.91
CA LEU A 778 -0.87 17.99 18.33
C LEU A 778 -1.33 19.02 19.37
N PHE A 779 -1.94 18.55 20.46
CA PHE A 779 -2.48 19.40 21.53
C PHE A 779 -1.68 19.30 22.83
N ALA A 780 -0.45 18.78 22.78
CA ALA A 780 0.41 18.71 23.94
C ALA A 780 0.65 20.11 24.54
N GLY A 781 0.38 20.27 25.84
CA GLY A 781 0.50 21.55 26.53
C GLY A 781 -0.65 22.54 26.28
N LYS A 782 -1.74 22.12 25.63
CA LYS A 782 -2.96 22.91 25.47
C LYS A 782 -4.04 22.48 26.46
N ASP A 783 -4.99 23.36 26.71
CA ASP A 783 -6.15 23.12 27.57
C ASP A 783 -7.23 22.28 26.86
N VAL A 784 -6.85 21.05 26.49
CA VAL A 784 -7.71 20.08 25.79
C VAL A 784 -7.78 18.78 26.59
N ILE A 785 -8.98 18.23 26.75
CA ILE A 785 -9.25 16.92 27.36
C ILE A 785 -9.79 15.96 26.30
N PHE A 786 -9.22 14.76 26.24
CA PHE A 786 -9.72 13.64 25.46
C PHE A 786 -10.62 12.79 26.36
N LEU A 787 -11.94 12.88 26.16
CA LEU A 787 -12.92 12.11 26.93
C LEU A 787 -13.35 10.89 26.13
N TYR A 788 -13.16 9.70 26.71
CA TYR A 788 -13.54 8.44 26.10
C TYR A 788 -14.70 7.82 26.87
N LEU A 789 -15.81 7.56 26.19
CA LEU A 789 -16.95 6.81 26.74
C LEU A 789 -17.03 5.45 26.05
N CYS A 790 -16.78 4.38 26.80
CA CYS A 790 -16.77 3.02 26.29
C CYS A 790 -18.14 2.35 26.49
N ASN A 791 -18.71 1.84 25.40
CA ASN A 791 -20.02 1.21 25.35
C ASN A 791 -19.93 -0.30 25.58
N HIS A 792 -20.77 -0.83 26.48
CA HIS A 792 -21.02 -2.27 26.75
C HIS A 792 -19.77 -3.15 26.66
N SER A 793 -18.74 -2.80 27.42
CA SER A 793 -17.42 -3.40 27.29
C SER A 793 -16.95 -4.02 28.60
N SER A 794 -16.41 -5.24 28.54
CA SER A 794 -15.80 -5.85 29.72
C SER A 794 -14.61 -5.02 30.20
N ASP A 795 -14.49 -4.84 31.52
CA ASP A 795 -13.42 -4.05 32.14
C ASP A 795 -12.02 -4.46 31.67
N LYS A 796 -11.78 -5.77 31.54
CA LYS A 796 -10.51 -6.32 31.08
C LYS A 796 -10.19 -5.94 29.62
N SER A 797 -11.15 -6.10 28.71
CA SER A 797 -10.96 -5.75 27.29
C SER A 797 -10.76 -4.25 27.11
N TRP A 798 -11.56 -3.44 27.80
CA TRP A 798 -11.47 -1.99 27.81
C TRP A 798 -10.06 -1.52 28.24
N LYS A 799 -9.57 -2.03 29.38
CA LYS A 799 -8.22 -1.75 29.87
C LYS A 799 -7.13 -2.20 28.91
N ASN A 800 -7.28 -3.36 28.29
CA ASN A 800 -6.30 -3.88 27.35
C ASN A 800 -6.20 -3.03 26.07
N ILE A 801 -7.33 -2.61 25.51
CA ILE A 801 -7.34 -1.71 24.35
C ILE A 801 -6.72 -0.35 24.70
N ILE A 802 -7.00 0.20 25.89
CA ILE A 802 -6.33 1.42 26.37
C ILE A 802 -4.80 1.25 26.39
N LYS A 803 -4.29 0.11 26.88
CA LYS A 803 -2.84 -0.18 26.93
C LYS A 803 -2.25 -0.39 25.54
N GLU A 804 -2.97 -1.07 24.65
CA GLU A 804 -2.49 -1.46 23.32
C GLU A 804 -2.32 -0.23 22.42
N TYR A 805 -3.32 0.66 22.42
CA TYR A 805 -3.30 1.87 21.59
C TYR A 805 -2.74 3.10 22.30
N GLY A 806 -2.30 2.98 23.56
CA GLY A 806 -1.71 4.08 24.32
C GLY A 806 -2.70 5.22 24.58
N LEU A 807 -3.94 4.88 24.96
CA LEU A 807 -5.01 5.85 25.13
C LEU A 807 -5.02 6.53 26.50
N ALA A 808 -4.26 6.03 27.47
CA ALA A 808 -4.13 6.68 28.77
C ALA A 808 -3.09 7.81 28.72
N SER A 809 -3.40 8.94 29.35
CA SER A 809 -2.52 10.13 29.40
C SER A 809 -3.06 11.15 30.39
N LYS A 810 -2.22 12.10 30.84
CA LYS A 810 -2.65 13.21 31.74
C LYS A 810 -3.80 14.06 31.22
N SER A 811 -3.97 14.15 29.90
CA SER A 811 -5.05 14.90 29.24
C SER A 811 -6.17 14.00 28.71
N ALA A 812 -6.21 12.72 29.11
CA ALA A 812 -7.29 11.81 28.74
C ALA A 812 -8.05 11.36 29.98
N VAL A 813 -9.34 11.10 29.80
CA VAL A 813 -10.19 10.48 30.82
C VAL A 813 -11.10 9.46 30.17
N HIS A 814 -11.24 8.31 30.82
CA HIS A 814 -11.92 7.14 30.30
C HIS A 814 -13.02 6.70 31.26
N TYR A 815 -14.22 6.53 30.75
CA TYR A 815 -15.33 5.91 31.48
C TYR A 815 -15.78 4.63 30.76
N ASN A 816 -16.11 3.62 31.56
CA ASN A 816 -16.82 2.43 31.14
C ASN A 816 -18.03 2.30 32.08
N LEU A 817 -19.12 2.98 31.71
CA LEU A 817 -20.28 3.15 32.58
C LEU A 817 -21.10 1.85 32.65
N PRO A 818 -21.88 1.63 33.73
CA PRO A 818 -22.93 0.63 33.74
C PRO A 818 -23.89 0.79 32.56
N ASP A 819 -24.37 -0.33 32.01
CA ASP A 819 -25.16 -0.38 30.77
C ASP A 819 -26.31 0.65 30.74
N GLN A 820 -27.11 0.75 31.80
CA GLN A 820 -28.23 1.70 31.86
C GLN A 820 -27.79 3.17 31.83
N GLN A 821 -26.67 3.50 32.47
CA GLN A 821 -26.12 4.85 32.47
C GLN A 821 -25.51 5.19 31.11
N GLN A 822 -24.87 4.19 30.48
CA GLN A 822 -24.33 4.31 29.13
C GLN A 822 -25.46 4.56 28.10
N ASP A 823 -26.55 3.80 28.17
CA ASP A 823 -27.73 4.01 27.31
C ASP A 823 -28.34 5.40 27.49
N ALA A 824 -28.45 5.86 28.75
CA ALA A 824 -29.01 7.16 29.07
C ALA A 824 -28.16 8.31 28.49
N ILE A 825 -26.84 8.27 28.68
CA ILE A 825 -25.94 9.32 28.17
C ILE A 825 -25.86 9.30 26.65
N GLU A 826 -25.81 8.13 26.01
CA GLU A 826 -25.79 8.01 24.54
C GLU A 826 -27.07 8.56 23.91
N LYS A 827 -28.22 8.32 24.54
CA LYS A 827 -29.51 8.89 24.12
C LYS A 827 -29.51 10.42 24.21
N TYR A 828 -28.97 11.01 25.28
CA TYR A 828 -28.84 12.47 25.41
C TYR A 828 -27.86 13.05 24.38
N LEU A 829 -26.77 12.34 24.12
CA LEU A 829 -25.76 12.72 23.16
C LEU A 829 -26.18 12.46 21.70
N ASP A 830 -27.33 11.84 21.45
CA ASP A 830 -27.84 11.53 20.10
C ASP A 830 -26.85 10.63 19.31
N VAL A 831 -26.31 9.60 19.98
CA VAL A 831 -25.37 8.64 19.39
C VAL A 831 -26.12 7.55 18.64
N HIS A 832 -25.95 7.50 17.31
CA HIS A 832 -26.59 6.50 16.44
C HIS A 832 -25.60 5.53 15.76
N SER A 833 -24.30 5.75 15.95
CA SER A 833 -23.25 4.94 15.32
C SER A 833 -21.94 5.05 16.09
N PHE A 834 -21.06 4.08 15.92
CA PHE A 834 -19.74 4.06 16.56
C PHE A 834 -18.63 3.99 15.50
N PRO A 835 -17.50 4.73 15.65
CA PRO A 835 -17.28 5.74 16.69
C PRO A 835 -18.07 7.03 16.43
N THR A 836 -18.42 7.76 17.49
CA THR A 836 -18.99 9.11 17.42
C THR A 836 -18.06 10.10 18.12
N TYR A 837 -17.73 11.20 17.42
CA TYR A 837 -16.85 12.25 17.95
C TYR A 837 -17.59 13.58 18.12
N MET A 838 -17.37 14.24 19.26
CA MET A 838 -17.95 15.55 19.55
C MET A 838 -16.93 16.54 20.12
N LEU A 839 -17.19 17.84 19.93
CA LEU A 839 -16.44 18.92 20.59
C LEU A 839 -17.34 19.67 21.56
N ILE A 840 -16.80 19.88 22.76
CA ILE A 840 -17.40 20.65 23.83
C ILE A 840 -16.50 21.86 24.10
N ASP A 841 -17.09 23.05 24.21
CA ASP A 841 -16.38 24.29 24.53
C ASP A 841 -15.98 24.38 26.02
N LYS A 842 -15.29 25.47 26.38
CA LYS A 842 -14.77 25.71 27.74
C LYS A 842 -15.89 25.91 28.76
N GLU A 843 -17.08 26.30 28.32
CA GLU A 843 -18.26 26.50 29.15
C GLU A 843 -19.02 25.18 29.40
N GLY A 844 -18.71 24.13 28.64
CA GLY A 844 -19.35 22.82 28.74
C GLY A 844 -20.54 22.63 27.79
N ASN A 845 -20.63 23.42 26.70
CA ASN A 845 -21.65 23.26 25.67
C ASN A 845 -21.15 22.41 24.50
N ILE A 846 -22.00 21.53 23.99
CA ILE A 846 -21.71 20.75 22.78
C ILE A 846 -21.80 21.69 21.56
N VAL A 847 -20.65 22.05 21.00
CA VAL A 847 -20.56 22.99 19.86
C VAL A 847 -20.42 22.28 18.51
N ASN A 848 -20.02 21.00 18.52
CA ASN A 848 -20.02 20.17 17.31
C ASN A 848 -20.32 18.70 17.65
N ARG A 849 -21.43 18.16 17.12
CA ARG A 849 -21.82 16.74 17.27
C ARG A 849 -21.21 15.81 16.22
N LYS A 850 -20.52 16.36 15.23
CA LYS A 850 -19.84 15.66 14.13
C LYS A 850 -18.41 16.17 14.03
N ALA A 851 -17.65 16.00 15.11
CA ALA A 851 -16.27 16.47 15.14
C ALA A 851 -15.40 15.72 14.11
N PRO A 852 -14.35 16.36 13.58
CA PRO A 852 -13.40 15.69 12.70
C PRO A 852 -12.81 14.43 13.36
N ARG A 853 -12.63 13.38 12.57
CA ARG A 853 -12.07 12.11 13.04
C ARG A 853 -10.56 12.24 13.29
N PRO A 854 -9.96 11.37 14.12
CA PRO A 854 -8.53 11.46 14.46
C PRO A 854 -7.56 11.48 13.26
N TYR A 855 -7.89 10.83 12.14
CA TYR A 855 -7.07 10.85 10.92
C TYR A 855 -7.14 12.17 10.14
N MET A 856 -8.19 12.98 10.35
CA MET A 856 -8.39 14.30 9.72
C MET A 856 -7.63 15.37 10.51
N SER A 857 -6.30 15.25 10.56
CA SER A 857 -5.46 16.01 11.49
C SER A 857 -5.65 17.52 11.39
N ASP A 858 -5.69 18.08 10.17
CA ASP A 858 -5.82 19.53 9.95
C ASP A 858 -7.20 20.06 10.33
N ASP A 859 -8.26 19.33 9.97
CA ASP A 859 -9.63 19.71 10.33
C ASP A 859 -9.84 19.67 11.84
N LEU A 860 -9.32 18.62 12.50
CA LEU A 860 -9.38 18.49 13.95
C LEU A 860 -8.61 19.62 14.63
N LEU A 861 -7.40 19.92 14.15
CA LEU A 861 -6.58 21.03 14.64
C LEU A 861 -7.35 22.36 14.53
N ASN A 862 -7.86 22.68 13.35
CA ASN A 862 -8.60 23.92 13.09
C ASN A 862 -9.87 24.03 13.96
N ALA A 863 -10.61 22.94 14.11
CA ALA A 863 -11.83 22.93 14.92
C ALA A 863 -11.54 23.15 16.41
N VAL A 864 -10.51 22.52 16.96
CA VAL A 864 -10.13 22.65 18.38
C VAL A 864 -9.51 24.03 18.66
N TYR A 865 -8.63 24.54 17.80
CA TYR A 865 -7.98 25.85 18.01
C TYR A 865 -8.99 27.01 18.05
N LYS A 866 -10.03 26.98 17.21
CA LYS A 866 -11.13 27.95 17.26
C LYS A 866 -11.84 28.01 18.60
N LEU A 867 -11.84 26.91 19.37
CA LEU A 867 -12.42 26.84 20.71
C LEU A 867 -11.41 27.20 21.80
N LEU A 868 -10.11 27.02 21.53
CA LEU A 868 -9.05 27.44 22.45
C LEU A 868 -8.83 28.96 22.44
N GLU A 869 -9.09 29.64 21.32
CA GLU A 869 -8.97 31.10 21.17
C GLU A 869 -10.14 31.91 21.76
N LYS A 870 -11.31 31.28 21.92
CA LYS A 870 -12.46 31.83 22.65
C LYS A 870 -12.26 31.68 24.15
#